data_AF-A0A354WLH2-F1
#
_entry.id   AF-A0A354WLH2-F1
#
_cell.length_a   1.000
_cell.length_b   1.000
_cell.length_c   1.000
_cell.angle_alpha   90.00
_cell.angle_beta   90.00
_cell.angle_gamma   90.00
#
_symmetry.space_group_name_H-M   'P 1'
#
loop_
_entity.id
_entity.type
_entity.pdbx_description
1 polymer ?
#
loop_
_entity_poly.entity_id
_entity_poly.type
_entity_poly.pdbx_seq_one_letter_code
_entity_poly.pdbx_strand_id
1 'polypeptide(L)'
;MSNSPHLVFPPPSYSGESLTTSQVLTQQNPPNCDLPVGNDLLMFLVGQALQRQVPPRLKCLKDFSPEIQRQISNYFGSYQQTCMLVNQLLLTVQNLNTITQYCQQSCLGKKLPNALYIHCSALPELNIILRIYEQLSRFYLPPSKLFTLIKFHTNQSVISYLFYPDFDQDPHPALTASFQVNVKTGQVNIMDYSNSDNPPILHRKETFVTPNYPDYQKFSQLTQTEERLGLLSTPKTSSDQEFINSETRLYRTIGTRKGWQQHLDKYGVEIHDHRVFKISELTNNLTEFNSDNSLQFSPKIERHRAAIPRKSLSRPVRLALEAEVFQEDRSFFDYGCGYGGDIQRLAEQGYTGSGWDPYYSPHTPRVESDIVNLGYVINVIECQNERREALIQAWNLAQKVLIVAAQVLVDAQEKGIMVYGDGVITSRNTFQKYYQQEELKVYIDQVLTVDAIPLDLGIYIIFRDETESEKFRASRFRSRLTSPQVRLNVKRFEDYQELLQPLIQFISDRGRLPVDTELSETEQIKQEFGSLKRAFQVILQVTNPQEWDAIADQRRQDLLVYIALTQFSRRPKLFQLSAAMKNDLKGLFGSYRKSSDLADLMLYTLGDPKIIANHCQHSAVGQKRANSLWIHIWALEKLSPLLRLYEGCASQTLGRPEGANLIKFHIKTPKISYLFSPNFDLETHPTLSNCMQIDLRDLHVSYQTYDGPNPPILHCKHTLVTPEYPHYQQLVKLTDQEEKWGLLDNFKLIQTRLNWLKCLEDHCAEIRGYRVYWRTDADPYRVKLLRSARRNRQKLQSSDPRDIL
;
A
#
# COMPACT_ATOMS: atom_id res chain seq x y z
N MET A 1 24.97 33.64 -17.12
CA MET A 1 25.08 33.74 -18.59
C MET A 1 24.89 32.35 -19.15
N SER A 2 23.89 32.21 -20.01
CA SER A 2 23.29 30.95 -20.48
C SER A 2 24.21 30.18 -21.41
N ASN A 3 24.61 28.96 -21.02
CA ASN A 3 25.21 27.97 -21.91
C ASN A 3 24.13 27.38 -22.83
N SER A 4 24.04 27.89 -24.05
CA SER A 4 23.28 27.27 -25.14
C SER A 4 24.07 26.09 -25.72
N PRO A 5 23.50 24.88 -25.87
CA PRO A 5 24.21 23.74 -26.44
C PRO A 5 24.11 23.79 -27.97
N HIS A 6 25.08 24.41 -28.63
CA HIS A 6 25.28 24.25 -30.07
C HIS A 6 25.88 22.87 -30.38
N LEU A 7 25.52 22.28 -31.52
CA LEU A 7 26.18 21.09 -32.09
C LEU A 7 27.70 21.30 -32.10
N VAL A 8 28.46 20.40 -31.48
CA VAL A 8 29.93 20.48 -31.45
C VAL A 8 30.48 19.94 -32.76
N PHE A 9 30.97 20.84 -33.61
CA PHE A 9 31.93 20.53 -34.67
C PHE A 9 33.31 21.09 -34.24
N PRO A 10 34.45 20.50 -34.66
CA PRO A 10 35.79 20.90 -34.19
C PRO A 10 36.14 22.36 -34.53
N PRO A 11 37.06 23.02 -33.79
CA PRO A 11 37.08 24.48 -33.62
C PRO A 11 37.64 25.29 -34.81
N PRO A 12 37.38 26.63 -34.84
CA PRO A 12 37.46 27.48 -36.03
C PRO A 12 38.61 28.51 -36.01
N SER A 13 38.86 29.16 -37.15
CA SER A 13 39.46 30.50 -37.19
C SER A 13 38.89 31.37 -38.31
N TYR A 14 38.41 32.55 -37.89
CA TYR A 14 38.14 33.80 -38.62
C TYR A 14 36.74 34.15 -39.16
N SER A 15 36.50 35.48 -39.14
CA SER A 15 35.31 36.29 -38.91
C SER A 15 34.65 36.90 -40.15
N GLY A 16 33.35 37.23 -40.09
CA GLY A 16 32.65 38.10 -41.05
C GLY A 16 31.22 38.45 -40.63
N GLU A 17 30.82 39.70 -40.89
CA GLU A 17 29.76 40.49 -40.24
C GLU A 17 28.28 40.09 -40.46
N SER A 18 27.46 40.54 -39.51
CA SER A 18 26.02 40.33 -39.35
C SER A 18 25.15 41.42 -40.00
N LEU A 19 24.02 41.02 -40.61
CA LEU A 19 22.87 41.90 -40.92
C LEU A 19 21.59 41.33 -40.30
N THR A 20 20.71 42.23 -39.86
CA THR A 20 19.57 42.00 -38.94
C THR A 20 18.31 41.38 -39.56
N THR A 21 17.59 40.60 -38.74
CA THR A 21 16.44 39.71 -39.01
C THR A 21 15.13 40.38 -39.50
N SER A 22 15.09 41.69 -39.74
CA SER A 22 13.83 42.44 -39.88
C SER A 22 13.33 42.71 -41.31
N GLN A 23 13.93 42.12 -42.37
CA GLN A 23 13.52 42.39 -43.75
C GLN A 23 12.91 41.21 -44.54
N VAL A 24 12.69 40.04 -43.92
CA VAL A 24 12.32 38.81 -44.67
C VAL A 24 10.87 38.34 -44.42
N LEU A 25 10.09 38.99 -43.55
CA LEU A 25 8.75 38.49 -43.17
C LEU A 25 7.60 38.82 -44.13
N THR A 26 7.87 39.30 -45.34
CA THR A 26 6.80 39.56 -46.32
C THR A 26 7.21 39.15 -47.72
N GLN A 27 7.06 37.86 -48.04
CA GLN A 27 6.82 37.44 -49.43
C GLN A 27 6.12 36.08 -49.46
N GLN A 28 4.96 36.07 -50.10
CA GLN A 28 4.09 34.91 -50.32
C GLN A 28 4.77 33.91 -51.27
N ASN A 29 4.57 32.61 -51.03
CA ASN A 29 5.04 31.54 -51.93
C ASN A 29 4.39 31.67 -53.32
N PRO A 30 5.13 31.49 -54.43
CA PRO A 30 4.54 31.43 -55.76
C PRO A 30 3.79 30.09 -55.99
N PRO A 31 2.69 30.10 -56.78
CA PRO A 31 1.91 28.91 -57.10
C PRO A 31 2.51 28.18 -58.33
N ASN A 32 2.27 26.87 -58.43
CA ASN A 32 2.78 25.92 -59.45
C ASN A 32 4.24 25.47 -59.32
N CYS A 33 4.48 24.48 -58.45
CA CYS A 33 5.66 23.62 -58.50
C CYS A 33 5.29 22.21 -58.04
N ASP A 34 5.76 21.17 -58.76
CA ASP A 34 5.72 19.79 -58.29
C ASP A 34 6.53 19.67 -56.98
N LEU A 35 5.82 19.78 -55.85
CA LEU A 35 6.38 19.70 -54.50
C LEU A 35 7.33 18.50 -54.28
N PRO A 36 7.10 17.30 -54.84
CA PRO A 36 8.01 16.16 -54.68
C PRO A 36 9.40 16.44 -55.27
N VAL A 37 9.46 16.97 -56.49
CA VAL A 37 10.72 17.25 -57.21
C VAL A 37 11.51 18.36 -56.53
N GLY A 38 10.82 19.41 -56.06
CA GLY A 38 11.44 20.47 -55.26
C GLY A 38 12.03 19.96 -53.94
N ASN A 39 11.30 19.07 -53.23
CA ASN A 39 11.78 18.47 -51.98
C ASN A 39 13.00 17.57 -52.20
N ASP A 40 13.05 16.80 -53.28
CA ASP A 40 14.19 15.96 -53.61
C ASP A 40 15.43 16.78 -53.98
N LEU A 41 15.24 17.88 -54.71
CA LEU A 41 16.30 18.85 -54.98
C LEU A 41 16.82 19.52 -53.69
N LEU A 42 15.94 19.83 -52.73
CA LEU A 42 16.35 20.33 -51.42
C LEU A 42 17.11 19.29 -50.59
N MET A 43 16.66 18.04 -50.58
CA MET A 43 17.39 16.95 -49.92
C MET A 43 18.80 16.79 -50.49
N PHE A 44 18.94 16.86 -51.81
CA PHE A 44 20.23 16.80 -52.49
C PHE A 44 21.16 17.95 -52.06
N LEU A 45 20.66 19.20 -52.05
CA LEU A 45 21.44 20.37 -51.67
C LEU A 45 21.81 20.39 -50.18
N VAL A 46 20.89 19.98 -49.30
CA VAL A 46 21.16 19.78 -47.88
C VAL A 46 22.22 18.70 -47.69
N GLY A 47 22.13 17.57 -48.40
CA GLY A 47 23.13 16.50 -48.35
C GLY A 47 24.54 16.96 -48.69
N GLN A 48 24.70 17.89 -49.65
CA GLN A 48 25.99 18.53 -49.93
C GLN A 48 26.45 19.46 -48.80
N ALA A 49 25.52 20.20 -48.18
CA ALA A 49 25.78 21.10 -47.06
C ALA A 49 26.31 20.37 -45.82
N LEU A 50 25.81 19.16 -45.57
CA LEU A 50 26.17 18.33 -44.40
C LEU A 50 27.61 17.80 -44.42
N GLN A 51 28.30 17.87 -45.55
CA GLN A 51 29.64 17.29 -45.70
C GLN A 51 30.78 18.15 -45.15
N ARG A 52 30.57 19.42 -44.72
CA ARG A 52 31.65 20.32 -44.23
C ARG A 52 31.17 21.35 -43.17
N GLN A 53 32.10 21.76 -42.30
CA GLN A 53 32.00 22.68 -41.15
C GLN A 53 31.06 23.90 -41.31
N VAL A 54 30.57 24.44 -40.19
CA VAL A 54 29.73 25.65 -40.11
C VAL A 54 30.57 26.93 -40.36
N PRO A 55 30.09 27.87 -41.22
CA PRO A 55 28.87 27.79 -42.02
C PRO A 55 29.03 26.80 -43.21
N PRO A 56 27.96 26.06 -43.57
CA PRO A 56 28.04 24.97 -44.54
C PRO A 56 28.57 25.48 -45.89
N ARG A 57 29.67 24.89 -46.39
CA ARG A 57 30.20 25.21 -47.72
C ARG A 57 29.34 24.56 -48.80
N LEU A 58 28.26 25.23 -49.18
CA LEU A 58 27.53 24.92 -50.42
C LEU A 58 28.45 25.20 -51.63
N LYS A 59 28.45 24.29 -52.62
CA LYS A 59 29.22 24.45 -53.87
C LYS A 59 28.75 25.69 -54.63
N CYS A 60 29.61 26.38 -55.39
CA CYS A 60 29.14 27.50 -56.20
C CYS A 60 28.13 27.01 -57.26
N LEU A 61 27.17 27.87 -57.67
CA LEU A 61 26.16 27.50 -58.69
C LEU A 61 26.79 26.88 -59.95
N LYS A 62 27.95 27.39 -60.37
CA LYS A 62 28.75 26.93 -61.52
C LYS A 62 29.27 25.48 -61.41
N ASP A 63 29.32 24.95 -60.19
CA ASP A 63 29.84 23.60 -59.92
C ASP A 63 28.73 22.53 -60.04
N PHE A 64 27.47 22.94 -60.24
CA PHE A 64 26.35 22.05 -60.52
C PHE A 64 26.18 21.85 -62.03
N SER A 65 25.61 20.71 -62.43
CA SER A 65 25.28 20.46 -63.84
C SER A 65 24.28 21.51 -64.36
N PRO A 66 24.29 21.84 -65.68
CA PRO A 66 23.33 22.78 -66.27
C PRO A 66 21.87 22.44 -65.96
N GLU A 67 21.55 21.14 -65.86
CA GLU A 67 20.23 20.65 -65.48
C GLU A 67 19.83 21.09 -64.07
N ILE A 68 20.71 20.89 -63.09
CA ILE A 68 20.46 21.29 -61.69
C ILE A 68 20.38 22.81 -61.57
N GLN A 69 21.21 23.55 -62.30
CA GLN A 69 21.15 25.02 -62.30
C GLN A 69 19.79 25.52 -62.80
N ARG A 70 19.26 24.91 -63.87
CA ARG A 70 17.93 25.20 -64.40
C ARG A 70 16.83 24.85 -63.40
N GLN A 71 16.90 23.68 -62.77
CA GLN A 71 15.93 23.28 -61.76
C GLN A 71 15.95 24.20 -60.54
N ILE A 72 17.12 24.62 -60.06
CA ILE A 72 17.24 25.61 -58.96
C ILE A 72 16.52 26.90 -59.32
N SER A 73 16.72 27.42 -60.53
CA SER A 73 16.05 28.64 -61.00
C SER A 73 14.54 28.45 -61.12
N ASN A 74 14.09 27.30 -61.63
CA ASN A 74 12.68 27.03 -61.87
C ASN A 74 11.88 26.84 -60.57
N TYR A 75 12.44 26.11 -59.59
CA TYR A 75 11.73 25.77 -58.35
C TYR A 75 11.92 26.80 -57.23
N PHE A 76 13.04 27.53 -57.21
CA PHE A 76 13.39 28.42 -56.09
C PHE A 76 13.73 29.85 -56.50
N GLY A 77 13.62 30.19 -57.79
CA GLY A 77 13.88 31.53 -58.33
C GLY A 77 15.37 31.85 -58.50
N SER A 78 16.16 31.76 -57.43
CA SER A 78 17.60 32.04 -57.46
C SER A 78 18.41 31.15 -56.53
N TYR A 79 19.69 30.92 -56.87
CA TYR A 79 20.60 30.14 -56.04
C TYR A 79 20.77 30.71 -54.62
N GLN A 80 20.73 32.04 -54.50
CA GLN A 80 20.81 32.72 -53.20
C GLN A 80 19.59 32.41 -52.33
N GLN A 81 18.38 32.47 -52.89
CA GLN A 81 17.15 32.08 -52.18
C GLN A 81 17.18 30.61 -51.76
N THR A 82 17.68 29.72 -52.64
CA THR A 82 17.87 28.31 -52.29
C THR A 82 18.84 28.13 -51.13
N CYS A 83 19.97 28.84 -51.11
CA CYS A 83 20.92 28.79 -50.00
C CYS A 83 20.31 29.29 -48.68
N MET A 84 19.50 30.35 -48.72
CA MET A 84 18.77 30.85 -47.55
C MET A 84 17.78 29.80 -47.02
N LEU A 85 17.03 29.17 -47.92
CA LEU A 85 16.06 28.14 -47.55
C LEU A 85 16.75 26.90 -46.95
N VAL A 86 17.87 26.46 -47.53
CA VAL A 86 18.71 25.38 -46.98
C VAL A 86 19.24 25.74 -45.59
N ASN A 87 19.75 26.95 -45.39
CA ASN A 87 20.22 27.41 -44.07
C ASN A 87 19.07 27.45 -43.05
N GLN A 88 17.89 27.92 -43.45
CA GLN A 88 16.72 27.95 -42.58
C GLN A 88 16.28 26.53 -42.18
N LEU A 89 16.25 25.59 -43.13
CA LEU A 89 15.95 24.18 -42.85
C LEU A 89 16.96 23.58 -41.86
N LEU A 90 18.26 23.83 -42.06
CA LEU A 90 19.34 23.37 -41.19
C LEU A 90 19.24 23.96 -39.77
N LEU A 91 18.87 25.23 -39.62
CA LEU A 91 18.61 25.83 -38.31
C LEU A 91 17.36 25.24 -37.64
N THR A 92 16.33 24.96 -38.43
CA THR A 92 15.05 24.40 -37.96
C THR A 92 15.25 23.00 -37.37
N VAL A 93 16.04 22.14 -38.02
CA VAL A 93 16.30 20.77 -37.53
C VAL A 93 17.17 20.72 -36.27
N GLN A 94 17.84 21.80 -35.89
CA GLN A 94 18.57 21.89 -34.61
C GLN A 94 17.62 22.04 -33.41
N ASN A 95 16.40 22.50 -33.65
CA ASN A 95 15.40 22.70 -32.61
C ASN A 95 14.58 21.44 -32.39
N LEU A 96 14.84 20.75 -31.27
CA LEU A 96 14.12 19.53 -30.90
C LEU A 96 12.60 19.76 -30.77
N ASN A 97 12.16 20.94 -30.30
CA ASN A 97 10.72 21.22 -30.17
C ASN A 97 10.04 21.23 -31.54
N THR A 98 10.72 21.74 -32.56
CA THR A 98 10.21 21.73 -33.93
C THR A 98 10.13 20.31 -34.49
N ILE A 99 11.16 19.48 -34.27
CA ILE A 99 11.12 18.05 -34.62
C ILE A 99 9.93 17.37 -33.94
N THR A 100 9.74 17.60 -32.64
CA THR A 100 8.62 17.05 -31.87
C THR A 100 7.28 17.47 -32.45
N GLN A 101 7.10 18.74 -32.82
CA GLN A 101 5.88 19.21 -33.45
C GLN A 101 5.61 18.47 -34.77
N TYR A 102 6.60 18.36 -35.66
CA TYR A 102 6.43 17.63 -36.91
C TYR A 102 6.17 16.13 -36.71
N CYS A 103 6.78 15.51 -35.69
CA CYS A 103 6.49 14.11 -35.34
C CYS A 103 5.03 13.93 -34.90
N GLN A 104 4.50 14.83 -34.05
CA GLN A 104 3.12 14.75 -33.57
C GLN A 104 2.08 15.06 -34.66
N GLN A 105 2.43 15.96 -35.59
CA GLN A 105 1.60 16.34 -36.73
C GLN A 105 1.65 15.34 -37.90
N SER A 106 2.56 14.37 -37.88
CA SER A 106 2.67 13.36 -38.94
C SER A 106 1.36 12.56 -39.09
N CYS A 107 0.90 12.43 -40.33
CA CYS A 107 -0.19 11.51 -40.71
C CYS A 107 0.31 10.08 -40.93
N LEU A 108 1.63 9.88 -41.04
CA LEU A 108 2.27 8.59 -41.26
C LEU A 108 2.99 8.12 -39.99
N GLY A 109 2.90 6.82 -39.72
CA GLY A 109 3.60 6.14 -38.63
C GLY A 109 2.84 6.10 -37.30
N LYS A 110 3.34 5.23 -36.41
CA LYS A 110 2.79 5.02 -35.07
C LYS A 110 3.25 6.13 -34.13
N LYS A 111 2.32 6.96 -33.70
CA LYS A 111 2.56 8.05 -32.75
C LYS A 111 2.38 7.57 -31.32
N LEU A 112 3.39 7.85 -30.48
CA LEU A 112 3.37 7.68 -29.04
C LEU A 112 3.71 9.02 -28.37
N PRO A 113 3.43 9.23 -27.07
CA PRO A 113 3.71 10.49 -26.39
C PRO A 113 5.16 10.97 -26.56
N ASN A 114 6.10 10.04 -26.52
CA ASN A 114 7.54 10.34 -26.56
C ASN A 114 8.25 9.89 -27.85
N ALA A 115 7.53 9.41 -28.86
CA ALA A 115 8.16 8.91 -30.09
C ALA A 115 7.22 8.81 -31.29
N LEU A 116 7.79 8.89 -32.50
CA LEU A 116 7.16 8.51 -33.76
C LEU A 116 7.93 7.33 -34.37
N TYR A 117 7.23 6.27 -34.75
CA TYR A 117 7.81 5.13 -35.45
C TYR A 117 7.28 5.04 -36.87
N ILE A 118 8.15 4.83 -37.84
CA ILE A 118 7.78 4.57 -39.24
C ILE A 118 8.58 3.40 -39.79
N HIS A 119 8.00 2.73 -40.79
CA HIS A 119 8.73 1.79 -41.63
C HIS A 119 9.62 2.54 -42.63
N CYS A 120 10.75 1.95 -43.02
CA CYS A 120 11.69 2.58 -43.95
C CYS A 120 11.06 2.93 -45.31
N SER A 121 10.06 2.17 -45.75
CA SER A 121 9.29 2.46 -46.97
C SER A 121 8.47 3.75 -46.90
N ALA A 122 8.09 4.21 -45.70
CA ALA A 122 7.33 5.43 -45.48
C ALA A 122 8.21 6.68 -45.33
N LEU A 123 9.55 6.52 -45.25
CA LEU A 123 10.49 7.63 -45.09
C LEU A 123 10.41 8.69 -46.21
N PRO A 124 10.30 8.33 -47.51
CA PRO A 124 10.22 9.32 -48.59
C PRO A 124 9.00 10.23 -48.51
N GLU A 125 7.90 9.73 -47.93
CA GLU A 125 6.62 10.43 -47.79
C GLU A 125 6.55 11.32 -46.54
N LEU A 126 7.55 11.26 -45.65
CA LEU A 126 7.61 12.14 -44.48
C LEU A 126 7.87 13.60 -44.86
N ASN A 127 7.48 14.49 -43.95
CA ASN A 127 7.82 15.91 -44.06
C ASN A 127 9.35 16.10 -44.21
N ILE A 128 9.73 17.04 -45.08
CA ILE A 128 11.12 17.35 -45.41
C ILE A 128 12.01 17.60 -44.17
N ILE A 129 11.47 18.22 -43.11
CA ILE A 129 12.19 18.46 -41.86
C ILE A 129 12.59 17.14 -41.17
N LEU A 130 11.66 16.17 -41.10
CA LEU A 130 11.94 14.86 -40.51
C LEU A 130 12.89 14.04 -41.39
N ARG A 131 12.76 14.14 -42.72
CA ARG A 131 13.69 13.50 -43.68
C ARG A 131 15.11 14.04 -43.51
N ILE A 132 15.29 15.35 -43.40
CA ILE A 132 16.60 15.97 -43.15
C ILE A 132 17.16 15.55 -41.79
N TYR A 133 16.32 15.58 -40.75
CA TYR A 133 16.72 15.20 -39.39
C TYR A 133 17.14 13.72 -39.31
N GLU A 134 16.45 12.85 -40.05
CA GLU A 134 16.84 11.45 -40.24
C GLU A 134 18.16 11.33 -41.00
N GLN A 135 18.34 12.04 -42.11
CA GLN A 135 19.55 12.02 -42.92
C GLN A 135 20.80 12.45 -42.12
N LEU A 136 20.65 13.42 -41.21
CA LEU A 136 21.70 13.84 -40.27
C LEU A 136 22.17 12.69 -39.37
N SER A 137 21.22 11.88 -38.89
CA SER A 137 21.49 10.70 -38.08
C SER A 137 22.08 9.56 -38.91
N ARG A 138 21.54 9.34 -40.12
CA ARG A 138 21.93 8.29 -41.06
C ARG A 138 23.43 8.32 -41.37
N PHE A 139 24.01 9.51 -41.43
CA PHE A 139 25.43 9.71 -41.72
C PHE A 139 26.36 8.96 -40.74
N TYR A 140 25.94 8.78 -39.49
CA TYR A 140 26.74 8.08 -38.47
C TYR A 140 26.55 6.55 -38.49
N LEU A 141 25.66 6.02 -39.32
CA LEU A 141 25.46 4.58 -39.44
C LEU A 141 26.40 3.94 -40.48
N PRO A 142 26.87 2.70 -40.24
CA PRO A 142 27.60 1.95 -41.25
C PRO A 142 26.76 1.69 -42.51
N PRO A 143 27.30 1.85 -43.74
CA PRO A 143 26.55 1.69 -44.99
C PRO A 143 25.90 0.31 -45.20
N SER A 144 26.42 -0.73 -44.54
CA SER A 144 26.01 -2.13 -44.71
C SER A 144 24.91 -2.61 -43.75
N LYS A 145 24.35 -1.72 -42.91
CA LYS A 145 23.34 -2.11 -41.91
C LYS A 145 21.92 -1.85 -42.40
N LEU A 146 21.17 -2.94 -42.56
CA LEU A 146 19.74 -2.91 -42.83
C LEU A 146 18.96 -2.55 -41.55
N PHE A 147 17.88 -1.82 -41.71
CA PHE A 147 16.93 -1.48 -40.65
C PHE A 147 15.53 -1.48 -41.27
N THR A 148 14.54 -1.81 -40.45
CA THR A 148 13.15 -1.95 -40.88
C THR A 148 12.33 -0.75 -40.41
N LEU A 149 12.50 -0.36 -39.14
CA LEU A 149 11.81 0.80 -38.56
C LEU A 149 12.77 1.91 -38.16
N ILE A 150 12.28 3.14 -38.25
CA ILE A 150 12.94 4.35 -37.78
C ILE A 150 12.08 4.94 -36.66
N LYS A 151 12.68 5.13 -35.49
CA LYS A 151 12.08 5.75 -34.31
C LYS A 151 12.68 7.13 -34.08
N PHE A 152 11.85 8.15 -34.22
CA PHE A 152 12.16 9.51 -33.82
C PHE A 152 11.77 9.69 -32.35
N HIS A 153 12.72 10.04 -31.49
CA HIS A 153 12.42 10.38 -30.11
C HIS A 153 12.02 11.86 -30.02
N THR A 154 10.93 12.17 -29.32
CA THR A 154 10.43 13.55 -29.17
C THR A 154 10.90 14.23 -27.89
N ASN A 155 11.44 13.45 -26.94
CA ASN A 155 11.96 13.95 -25.66
C ASN A 155 13.49 14.11 -25.65
N GLN A 156 14.19 13.61 -26.67
CA GLN A 156 15.64 13.67 -26.78
C GLN A 156 16.08 13.70 -28.25
N SER A 157 17.26 14.26 -28.54
CA SER A 157 17.80 14.36 -29.89
C SER A 157 18.43 13.04 -30.37
N VAL A 158 17.62 11.97 -30.41
CA VAL A 158 18.03 10.61 -30.77
C VAL A 158 17.12 10.08 -31.86
N ILE A 159 17.70 9.35 -32.81
CA ILE A 159 16.97 8.48 -33.74
C ILE A 159 17.42 7.05 -33.50
N SER A 160 16.47 6.12 -33.46
CA SER A 160 16.77 4.69 -33.36
C SER A 160 16.35 3.95 -34.61
N TYR A 161 17.23 3.09 -35.11
CA TYR A 161 17.00 2.22 -36.25
C TYR A 161 16.85 0.80 -35.74
N LEU A 162 15.70 0.19 -36.01
CA LEU A 162 15.32 -1.12 -35.49
C LEU A 162 15.27 -2.13 -36.64
N PHE A 163 15.94 -3.27 -36.47
CA PHE A 163 16.02 -4.30 -37.49
C PHE A 163 15.16 -5.51 -37.12
N TYR A 164 14.14 -5.75 -37.95
CA TYR A 164 13.21 -6.87 -37.89
C TYR A 164 13.31 -7.63 -39.22
N PRO A 165 14.15 -8.68 -39.33
CA PRO A 165 14.37 -9.39 -40.59
C PRO A 165 13.09 -10.06 -41.13
N ASP A 166 12.25 -10.57 -40.22
CA ASP A 166 11.02 -11.28 -40.56
C ASP A 166 9.78 -10.37 -40.51
N PHE A 167 9.95 -9.06 -40.78
CA PHE A 167 8.87 -8.08 -40.59
C PHE A 167 7.59 -8.41 -41.35
N ASP A 168 7.67 -8.93 -42.57
CA ASP A 168 6.49 -9.29 -43.35
C ASP A 168 5.96 -10.68 -42.98
N GLN A 169 6.86 -11.64 -42.75
CA GLN A 169 6.54 -13.07 -42.57
C GLN A 169 6.03 -13.43 -41.17
N ASP A 170 6.62 -12.87 -40.11
CA ASP A 170 6.20 -13.13 -38.73
C ASP A 170 5.05 -12.18 -38.35
N PRO A 171 3.94 -12.65 -37.75
CA PRO A 171 2.90 -11.77 -37.21
C PRO A 171 3.41 -10.79 -36.16
N HIS A 172 4.34 -11.21 -35.29
CA HIS A 172 4.93 -10.39 -34.24
C HIS A 172 6.47 -10.53 -34.24
N PRO A 173 7.14 -9.97 -35.26
CA PRO A 173 8.56 -10.19 -35.50
C PRO A 173 9.40 -9.74 -34.31
N ALA A 174 10.43 -10.51 -34.00
CA ALA A 174 11.39 -10.15 -32.96
C ALA A 174 12.45 -9.16 -33.44
N LEU A 175 12.78 -8.22 -32.56
CA LEU A 175 13.87 -7.28 -32.77
C LEU A 175 15.19 -8.05 -32.75
N THR A 176 15.98 -7.93 -33.82
CA THR A 176 17.30 -8.58 -33.93
C THR A 176 18.41 -7.61 -33.56
N ALA A 177 18.31 -6.35 -33.95
CA ALA A 177 19.30 -5.33 -33.61
C ALA A 177 18.67 -3.95 -33.51
N SER A 178 19.25 -3.08 -32.68
CA SER A 178 18.92 -1.66 -32.64
C SER A 178 20.17 -0.79 -32.65
N PHE A 179 20.11 0.29 -33.43
CA PHE A 179 21.14 1.31 -33.51
C PHE A 179 20.55 2.64 -33.05
N GLN A 180 21.07 3.22 -31.99
CA GLN A 180 20.62 4.52 -31.49
C GLN A 180 21.69 5.56 -31.78
N VAL A 181 21.33 6.59 -32.54
CA VAL A 181 22.24 7.68 -32.93
C VAL A 181 21.79 8.95 -32.23
N ASN A 182 22.68 9.54 -31.46
CA ASN A 182 22.48 10.87 -30.91
C ASN A 182 22.86 11.93 -31.95
N VAL A 183 21.87 12.59 -32.54
CA VAL A 183 22.05 13.55 -33.65
C VAL A 183 22.89 14.76 -33.23
N LYS A 184 22.82 15.11 -31.95
CA LYS A 184 23.75 15.90 -31.11
C LYS A 184 25.24 15.73 -31.36
N THR A 185 25.64 14.48 -31.14
CA THR A 185 27.02 14.15 -30.75
C THR A 185 27.64 13.14 -31.71
N GLY A 186 26.83 12.56 -32.61
CA GLY A 186 27.22 11.47 -33.48
C GLY A 186 27.47 10.14 -32.74
N GLN A 187 27.22 10.09 -31.42
CA GLN A 187 27.40 8.85 -30.66
C GLN A 187 26.39 7.80 -31.11
N VAL A 188 26.90 6.61 -31.42
CA VAL A 188 26.10 5.45 -31.84
C VAL A 188 26.16 4.38 -30.76
N ASN A 189 25.01 3.99 -30.24
CA ASN A 189 24.86 2.84 -29.35
C ASN A 189 24.22 1.67 -30.11
N ILE A 190 24.78 0.47 -29.96
CA ILE A 190 24.35 -0.72 -30.68
C ILE A 190 23.92 -1.77 -29.66
N MET A 191 22.71 -2.29 -29.83
CA MET A 191 22.20 -3.42 -29.04
C MET A 191 21.89 -4.57 -30.00
N ASP A 192 22.45 -5.73 -29.71
CA ASP A 192 22.21 -6.98 -30.44
C ASP A 192 21.30 -7.89 -29.61
N TYR A 193 20.23 -8.35 -30.23
CA TYR A 193 19.20 -9.19 -29.63
C TYR A 193 19.12 -10.57 -30.31
N SER A 194 20.00 -10.87 -31.28
CA SER A 194 20.01 -12.13 -32.04
C SER A 194 20.12 -13.37 -31.15
N ASN A 195 20.87 -13.28 -30.04
CA ASN A 195 21.04 -14.36 -29.05
C ASN A 195 20.13 -14.22 -27.82
N SER A 196 19.12 -13.36 -27.87
CA SER A 196 18.18 -13.20 -26.75
C SER A 196 17.13 -14.30 -26.77
N ASP A 197 16.97 -15.00 -25.64
CA ASP A 197 15.88 -15.96 -25.46
C ASP A 197 14.51 -15.27 -25.35
N ASN A 198 14.47 -13.96 -25.08
CA ASN A 198 13.24 -13.20 -24.93
C ASN A 198 13.35 -11.81 -25.56
N PRO A 199 13.47 -11.72 -26.90
CA PRO A 199 13.63 -10.45 -27.58
C PRO A 199 12.34 -9.62 -27.52
N PRO A 200 12.43 -8.28 -27.59
CA PRO A 200 11.27 -7.43 -27.84
C PRO A 200 10.60 -7.80 -29.16
N ILE A 201 9.27 -7.81 -29.19
CA ILE A 201 8.49 -8.10 -30.41
C ILE A 201 7.65 -6.90 -30.83
N LEU A 202 7.20 -6.92 -32.08
CA LEU A 202 6.41 -5.84 -32.66
C LEU A 202 4.92 -6.21 -32.77
N HIS A 203 4.04 -5.29 -32.38
CA HIS A 203 2.59 -5.42 -32.59
C HIS A 203 2.05 -4.24 -33.41
N ARG A 204 0.87 -4.43 -34.01
CA ARG A 204 0.15 -3.43 -34.80
C ARG A 204 0.97 -2.94 -36.02
N LYS A 205 1.41 -3.88 -36.85
CA LYS A 205 2.34 -3.60 -37.96
C LYS A 205 1.79 -2.59 -38.98
N GLU A 206 0.47 -2.59 -39.16
CA GLU A 206 -0.25 -1.65 -40.04
C GLU A 206 -0.02 -0.18 -39.66
N THR A 207 0.28 0.10 -38.39
CA THR A 207 0.53 1.48 -37.93
C THR A 207 1.87 2.06 -38.38
N PHE A 208 2.82 1.24 -38.84
CA PHE A 208 4.15 1.71 -39.23
C PHE A 208 4.31 1.95 -40.74
N VAL A 209 3.44 1.35 -41.56
CA VAL A 209 3.52 1.37 -43.03
C VAL A 209 2.41 2.24 -43.63
N THR A 210 2.48 2.54 -44.92
CA THR A 210 1.43 3.29 -45.62
C THR A 210 0.30 2.36 -46.09
N PRO A 211 -0.92 2.88 -46.36
CA PRO A 211 -2.03 2.06 -46.87
C PRO A 211 -1.75 1.32 -48.19
N ASN A 212 -0.76 1.79 -48.96
CA ASN A 212 -0.34 1.18 -50.22
C ASN A 212 0.70 0.06 -50.03
N TYR A 213 1.11 -0.23 -48.79
CA TYR A 213 2.06 -1.31 -48.50
C TYR A 213 1.43 -2.68 -48.84
N PRO A 214 2.15 -3.59 -49.53
CA PRO A 214 1.58 -4.85 -50.05
C PRO A 214 0.77 -5.66 -49.03
N ASP A 215 1.28 -5.79 -47.79
CA ASP A 215 0.65 -6.57 -46.72
C ASP A 215 -0.18 -5.74 -45.73
N TYR A 216 -0.50 -4.47 -46.04
CA TYR A 216 -1.23 -3.57 -45.13
C TYR A 216 -2.56 -4.18 -44.65
N GLN A 217 -3.35 -4.73 -45.57
CA GLN A 217 -4.64 -5.34 -45.24
C GLN A 217 -4.49 -6.56 -44.33
N LYS A 218 -3.46 -7.39 -44.58
CA LYS A 218 -3.15 -8.58 -43.77
C LYS A 218 -2.82 -8.17 -42.32
N PHE A 219 -1.98 -7.15 -42.14
CA PHE A 219 -1.62 -6.65 -40.81
C PHE A 219 -2.81 -6.00 -40.09
N SER A 220 -3.62 -5.22 -40.81
CA SER A 220 -4.80 -4.58 -40.25
C SER A 220 -5.85 -5.60 -39.78
N GLN A 221 -6.06 -6.67 -40.55
CA GLN A 221 -7.02 -7.73 -40.19
C GLN A 221 -6.58 -8.50 -38.94
N LEU A 222 -5.29 -8.83 -38.84
CA LEU A 222 -4.72 -9.44 -37.64
C LEU A 222 -4.95 -8.54 -36.41
N THR A 223 -4.51 -7.28 -36.47
CA THR A 223 -4.66 -6.34 -35.36
C THR A 223 -6.11 -6.21 -34.90
N GLN A 224 -7.06 -6.07 -35.82
CA GLN A 224 -8.48 -5.98 -35.46
C GLN A 224 -8.99 -7.26 -34.78
N THR A 225 -8.53 -8.42 -35.21
CA THR A 225 -8.91 -9.71 -34.61
C THR A 225 -8.34 -9.83 -33.20
N GLU A 226 -7.08 -9.46 -33.00
CA GLU A 226 -6.43 -9.46 -31.70
C GLU A 226 -7.06 -8.45 -30.72
N GLU A 227 -7.44 -7.27 -31.19
CA GLU A 227 -8.18 -6.29 -30.39
C GLU A 227 -9.55 -6.80 -29.98
N ARG A 228 -10.30 -7.43 -30.89
CA ARG A 228 -11.62 -8.03 -30.59
C ARG A 228 -11.53 -9.15 -29.55
N LEU A 229 -10.45 -9.94 -29.60
CA LEU A 229 -10.16 -10.98 -28.62
C LEU A 229 -9.63 -10.43 -27.28
N GLY A 230 -9.37 -9.12 -27.19
CA GLY A 230 -8.80 -8.48 -26.01
C GLY A 230 -7.31 -8.79 -25.79
N LEU A 231 -6.59 -9.25 -26.82
CA LEU A 231 -5.14 -9.51 -26.76
C LEU A 231 -4.32 -8.22 -26.78
N LEU A 232 -4.84 -7.14 -27.40
CA LEU A 232 -4.17 -5.84 -27.54
C LEU A 232 -4.86 -4.69 -26.79
N SER A 233 -5.92 -4.96 -26.02
CA SER A 233 -6.77 -3.93 -25.40
C SER A 233 -7.15 -4.29 -23.96
N THR A 234 -7.03 -3.34 -23.02
CA THR A 234 -7.59 -3.48 -21.66
C THR A 234 -9.06 -3.02 -21.62
N PRO A 235 -9.94 -3.66 -20.83
CA PRO A 235 -11.31 -3.19 -20.63
C PRO A 235 -11.34 -1.73 -20.16
N LYS A 236 -12.21 -0.90 -20.72
CA LYS A 236 -12.36 0.50 -20.30
C LYS A 236 -12.87 0.57 -18.86
N THR A 237 -12.02 0.99 -17.92
CA THR A 237 -12.42 1.37 -16.56
C THR A 237 -12.89 2.84 -16.53
N SER A 238 -13.61 3.22 -15.47
CA SER A 238 -14.34 4.49 -15.35
C SER A 238 -13.47 5.75 -15.14
N SER A 239 -12.14 5.65 -15.19
CA SER A 239 -11.25 6.80 -15.10
C SER A 239 -10.15 6.79 -16.17
N ASP A 240 -9.94 7.92 -16.84
CA ASP A 240 -8.97 8.08 -17.94
C ASP A 240 -7.52 7.81 -17.48
N GLN A 241 -7.22 8.05 -16.20
CA GLN A 241 -5.88 7.89 -15.63
C GLN A 241 -5.56 6.45 -15.25
N GLU A 242 -6.54 5.65 -14.82
CA GLU A 242 -6.36 4.21 -14.62
C GLU A 242 -6.25 3.48 -15.95
N PHE A 243 -6.98 3.91 -16.97
CA PHE A 243 -6.92 3.33 -18.31
C PHE A 243 -5.55 3.49 -18.96
N ILE A 244 -4.95 4.69 -18.92
CA ILE A 244 -3.59 4.93 -19.44
C ILE A 244 -2.56 4.05 -18.72
N ASN A 245 -2.73 3.86 -17.40
CA ASN A 245 -1.85 3.03 -16.60
C ASN A 245 -2.03 1.53 -16.90
N SER A 246 -3.26 1.05 -17.15
CA SER A 246 -3.54 -0.34 -17.50
C SER A 246 -3.03 -0.70 -18.89
N GLU A 247 -3.22 0.19 -19.87
CA GLU A 247 -2.75 0.01 -21.24
C GLU A 247 -1.22 -0.03 -21.28
N THR A 248 -0.54 0.89 -20.57
CA THR A 248 0.93 0.89 -20.45
C THR A 248 1.47 -0.39 -19.81
N ARG A 249 0.73 -0.99 -18.86
CA ARG A 249 1.12 -2.26 -18.22
C ARG A 249 0.95 -3.44 -19.17
N LEU A 250 -0.14 -3.50 -19.94
CA LEU A 250 -0.37 -4.56 -20.93
C LEU A 250 0.78 -4.63 -21.93
N TYR A 251 1.14 -3.49 -22.56
CA TYR A 251 2.21 -3.44 -23.55
C TYR A 251 3.61 -3.75 -22.98
N ARG A 252 3.84 -3.59 -21.67
CA ARG A 252 5.08 -4.07 -21.03
C ARG A 252 5.11 -5.59 -20.90
N THR A 253 3.96 -6.22 -20.68
CA THR A 253 3.83 -7.67 -20.53
C THR A 253 3.90 -8.37 -21.89
N ILE A 254 3.16 -7.87 -22.89
CA ILE A 254 3.09 -8.50 -24.21
C ILE A 254 4.26 -8.13 -25.13
N GLY A 255 5.02 -7.07 -24.82
CA GLY A 255 6.08 -6.56 -25.70
C GLY A 255 7.34 -7.43 -25.84
N THR A 256 7.38 -8.64 -25.27
CA THR A 256 8.49 -9.59 -25.41
C THR A 256 7.98 -10.96 -25.86
N ARG A 257 8.80 -11.72 -26.60
CA ARG A 257 8.38 -13.01 -27.19
C ARG A 257 7.78 -13.99 -26.19
N LYS A 258 8.45 -14.22 -25.06
CA LYS A 258 7.95 -15.12 -24.00
C LYS A 258 6.67 -14.58 -23.35
N GLY A 259 6.61 -13.26 -23.11
CA GLY A 259 5.42 -12.63 -22.53
C GLY A 259 4.20 -12.71 -23.45
N TRP A 260 4.41 -12.60 -24.76
CA TRP A 260 3.36 -12.77 -25.75
C TRP A 260 2.90 -14.22 -25.89
N GLN A 261 3.83 -15.17 -25.97
CA GLN A 261 3.47 -16.60 -26.02
C GLN A 261 2.64 -17.01 -24.81
N GLN A 262 3.07 -16.63 -23.60
CA GLN A 262 2.30 -16.86 -22.37
C GLN A 262 0.91 -16.21 -22.40
N HIS A 263 0.79 -15.06 -23.06
CA HIS A 263 -0.48 -14.36 -23.23
C HIS A 263 -1.40 -15.11 -24.19
N LEU A 264 -0.89 -15.60 -25.33
CA LEU A 264 -1.62 -16.43 -26.27
C LEU A 264 -2.07 -17.76 -25.64
N ASP A 265 -1.16 -18.45 -24.93
CA ASP A 265 -1.45 -19.70 -24.22
C ASP A 265 -2.58 -19.51 -23.20
N LYS A 266 -2.57 -18.40 -22.46
CA LYS A 266 -3.60 -18.05 -21.47
C LYS A 266 -4.98 -17.83 -22.13
N TYR A 267 -5.00 -17.33 -23.35
CA TYR A 267 -6.22 -17.13 -24.13
C TYR A 267 -6.55 -18.36 -25.00
N GLY A 268 -5.78 -19.45 -24.91
CA GLY A 268 -6.03 -20.69 -25.66
C GLY A 268 -6.06 -20.49 -27.17
N VAL A 269 -5.26 -19.55 -27.67
CA VAL A 269 -5.19 -19.19 -29.09
C VAL A 269 -3.76 -19.29 -29.61
N GLU A 270 -3.62 -19.57 -30.90
CA GLU A 270 -2.36 -19.56 -31.63
C GLU A 270 -2.50 -18.70 -32.88
N ILE A 271 -1.38 -18.19 -33.39
CA ILE A 271 -1.36 -17.35 -34.58
C ILE A 271 -0.56 -18.05 -35.67
N HIS A 272 -1.22 -18.33 -36.80
CA HIS A 272 -0.59 -18.92 -37.99
C HIS A 272 -0.89 -18.03 -39.19
N ASP A 273 0.15 -17.65 -39.95
CA ASP A 273 0.04 -16.81 -41.15
C ASP A 273 -0.83 -15.54 -40.95
N HIS A 274 -0.61 -14.84 -39.83
CA HIS A 274 -1.36 -13.64 -39.43
C HIS A 274 -2.87 -13.86 -39.23
N ARG A 275 -3.28 -15.10 -38.91
CA ARG A 275 -4.65 -15.47 -38.53
C ARG A 275 -4.66 -16.13 -37.16
N VAL A 276 -5.71 -15.87 -36.38
CA VAL A 276 -5.85 -16.39 -35.01
C VAL A 276 -6.70 -17.66 -35.02
N PHE A 277 -6.17 -18.73 -34.43
CA PHE A 277 -6.80 -20.04 -34.29
C PHE A 277 -7.05 -20.35 -32.82
N LYS A 278 -8.16 -21.02 -32.52
CA LYS A 278 -8.48 -21.49 -31.17
C LYS A 278 -8.03 -22.93 -30.99
N ILE A 279 -7.43 -23.23 -29.84
CA ILE A 279 -7.10 -24.60 -29.43
C ILE A 279 -8.34 -25.24 -28.76
N SER A 280 -8.84 -26.34 -29.32
CA SER A 280 -9.92 -27.16 -28.76
C SER A 280 -9.36 -28.25 -27.83
N GLU A 281 -9.69 -28.21 -26.53
CA GLU A 281 -9.23 -29.19 -25.51
C GLU A 281 -9.73 -30.64 -25.76
N LEU A 282 -10.75 -30.85 -26.61
CA LEU A 282 -11.38 -32.17 -26.81
C LEU A 282 -10.90 -32.93 -28.06
N THR A 283 -10.24 -32.26 -29.00
CA THR A 283 -9.93 -32.85 -30.32
C THR A 283 -8.59 -32.46 -30.95
N ASN A 284 -7.80 -31.56 -30.34
CA ASN A 284 -6.60 -30.97 -30.98
C ASN A 284 -6.86 -30.37 -32.39
N ASN A 285 -8.12 -30.07 -32.73
CA ASN A 285 -8.47 -29.44 -33.99
C ASN A 285 -8.37 -27.93 -33.84
N LEU A 286 -7.62 -27.29 -34.73
CA LEU A 286 -7.53 -25.83 -34.86
C LEU A 286 -8.79 -25.31 -35.57
N THR A 287 -9.56 -24.46 -34.91
CA THR A 287 -10.67 -23.73 -35.56
C THR A 287 -10.28 -22.26 -35.75
N GLU A 288 -10.35 -21.79 -36.99
CA GLU A 288 -10.09 -20.39 -37.32
C GLU A 288 -11.17 -19.49 -36.68
N PHE A 289 -10.75 -18.40 -36.06
CA PHE A 289 -11.68 -17.46 -35.43
C PHE A 289 -12.38 -16.60 -36.50
N ASN A 290 -13.57 -17.03 -36.94
CA ASN A 290 -14.43 -16.24 -37.82
C ASN A 290 -15.24 -15.21 -37.02
N SER A 291 -15.44 -14.03 -37.60
CA SER A 291 -15.95 -12.79 -36.99
C SER A 291 -17.31 -12.85 -36.27
N ASP A 292 -18.04 -13.96 -36.33
CA ASP A 292 -19.48 -13.99 -36.04
C ASP A 292 -19.85 -14.65 -34.69
N ASN A 293 -18.90 -15.23 -33.95
CA ASN A 293 -19.17 -15.82 -32.63
C ASN A 293 -18.63 -14.94 -31.49
N SER A 294 -19.51 -14.09 -30.96
CA SER A 294 -19.27 -13.31 -29.74
C SER A 294 -19.43 -14.19 -28.48
N LEU A 295 -18.37 -14.88 -28.08
CA LEU A 295 -18.25 -15.46 -26.74
C LEU A 295 -17.13 -14.72 -26.01
N GLN A 296 -17.52 -13.94 -24.98
CA GLN A 296 -16.61 -13.26 -24.07
C GLN A 296 -15.63 -14.27 -23.45
N PHE A 297 -14.35 -14.12 -23.75
CA PHE A 297 -13.29 -14.96 -23.19
C PHE A 297 -13.02 -14.53 -21.75
N SER A 298 -13.14 -15.45 -20.79
CA SER A 298 -12.67 -15.26 -19.42
C SER A 298 -11.43 -16.13 -19.19
N PRO A 299 -10.33 -15.59 -18.65
CA PRO A 299 -9.14 -16.37 -18.34
C PRO A 299 -9.49 -17.42 -17.26
N LYS A 300 -9.02 -18.66 -17.45
CA LYS A 300 -9.18 -19.75 -16.47
C LYS A 300 -8.44 -19.37 -15.17
N ILE A 301 -9.15 -19.05 -14.09
CA ILE A 301 -8.57 -18.66 -12.79
C ILE A 301 -8.43 -19.90 -11.90
N GLU A 302 -7.22 -20.18 -11.42
CA GLU A 302 -6.91 -21.35 -10.60
C GLU A 302 -7.08 -21.06 -9.10
N ARG A 303 -8.32 -20.79 -8.66
CA ARG A 303 -8.62 -20.36 -7.27
C ARG A 303 -7.99 -21.26 -6.19
N HIS A 304 -7.96 -22.58 -6.42
CA HIS A 304 -7.41 -23.57 -5.50
C HIS A 304 -5.93 -23.36 -5.14
N ARG A 305 -5.17 -22.63 -5.97
CA ARG A 305 -3.74 -22.32 -5.72
C ARG A 305 -3.52 -21.17 -4.74
N ALA A 306 -4.59 -20.48 -4.34
CA ALA A 306 -4.53 -19.44 -3.32
C ALA A 306 -4.46 -20.01 -1.89
N ALA A 307 -4.87 -21.27 -1.68
CA ALA A 307 -4.76 -21.94 -0.40
C ALA A 307 -3.28 -22.18 -0.02
N ILE A 308 -2.89 -21.78 1.18
CA ILE A 308 -1.50 -21.88 1.67
C ILE A 308 -1.44 -22.89 2.82
N PRO A 309 -0.57 -23.92 2.76
CA PRO A 309 -0.33 -24.79 3.90
C PRO A 309 0.37 -24.00 5.02
N ARG A 310 -0.16 -24.07 6.23
CA ARG A 310 0.37 -23.38 7.42
C ARG A 310 0.64 -24.36 8.54
N LYS A 311 1.50 -23.98 9.49
CA LYS A 311 1.82 -24.77 10.70
C LYS A 311 1.02 -24.36 11.94
N SER A 312 0.43 -23.18 11.93
CA SER A 312 -0.39 -22.61 13.00
C SER A 312 -1.82 -22.38 12.53
N LEU A 313 -2.73 -22.10 13.47
CA LEU A 313 -4.08 -21.59 13.16
C LEU A 313 -4.00 -20.35 12.25
N SER A 314 -4.96 -20.22 11.34
CA SER A 314 -5.15 -19.02 10.55
C SER A 314 -5.41 -17.82 11.45
N ARG A 315 -5.03 -16.64 10.97
CA ARG A 315 -5.22 -15.38 11.69
C ARG A 315 -6.67 -15.15 12.16
N PRO A 316 -7.72 -15.30 11.33
CA PRO A 316 -9.10 -15.10 11.81
C PRO A 316 -9.51 -16.06 12.92
N VAL A 317 -9.16 -17.36 12.80
CA VAL A 317 -9.52 -18.37 13.80
C VAL A 317 -8.77 -18.13 15.12
N ARG A 318 -7.46 -17.83 15.06
CA ARG A 318 -6.66 -17.51 16.25
C ARG A 318 -7.18 -16.29 17.00
N LEU A 319 -7.46 -15.20 16.29
CA LEU A 319 -7.97 -13.97 16.91
C LEU A 319 -9.36 -14.17 17.52
N ALA A 320 -10.22 -14.98 16.89
CA ALA A 320 -11.51 -15.33 17.46
C ALA A 320 -11.37 -16.20 18.73
N LEU A 321 -10.39 -17.09 18.78
CA LEU A 321 -10.05 -17.89 19.97
C LEU A 321 -9.53 -16.99 21.11
N GLU A 322 -8.58 -16.09 20.82
CA GLU A 322 -8.04 -15.11 21.77
C GLU A 322 -9.10 -14.12 22.28
N ALA A 323 -10.10 -13.83 21.45
CA ALA A 323 -11.25 -13.00 21.83
C ALA A 323 -12.35 -13.78 22.57
N GLU A 324 -12.08 -15.02 23.00
CA GLU A 324 -13.00 -15.88 23.77
C GLU A 324 -14.35 -16.13 23.08
N VAL A 325 -14.37 -16.12 21.74
CA VAL A 325 -15.57 -16.39 20.95
C VAL A 325 -15.87 -17.90 20.92
N PHE A 326 -14.83 -18.71 21.00
CA PHE A 326 -14.92 -20.16 21.16
C PHE A 326 -15.23 -20.51 22.61
N GLN A 327 -16.15 -21.45 22.79
CA GLN A 327 -16.49 -22.09 24.06
C GLN A 327 -16.40 -23.60 23.84
N GLU A 328 -16.11 -24.38 24.89
CA GLU A 328 -15.85 -25.84 24.77
C GLU A 328 -17.02 -26.60 24.14
N ASP A 329 -18.24 -26.09 24.26
CA ASP A 329 -19.48 -26.68 23.74
C ASP A 329 -19.85 -26.23 22.31
N ARG A 330 -19.13 -25.27 21.73
CA ARG A 330 -19.49 -24.69 20.43
C ARG A 330 -18.93 -25.50 19.26
N SER A 331 -19.80 -25.81 18.33
CA SER A 331 -19.44 -26.43 17.04
C SER A 331 -18.79 -25.43 16.07
N PHE A 332 -17.79 -25.88 15.30
CA PHE A 332 -17.05 -25.06 14.33
C PHE A 332 -17.16 -25.58 12.90
N PHE A 333 -17.37 -24.69 11.94
CA PHE A 333 -17.37 -25.01 10.51
C PHE A 333 -16.47 -24.06 9.71
N ASP A 334 -15.56 -24.60 8.91
CA ASP A 334 -14.66 -23.81 8.05
C ASP A 334 -15.13 -23.87 6.57
N TYR A 335 -15.66 -22.75 6.08
CA TYR A 335 -16.15 -22.58 4.71
C TYR A 335 -15.00 -22.12 3.82
N GLY A 336 -14.51 -23.01 2.96
CA GLY A 336 -13.28 -22.82 2.18
C GLY A 336 -12.03 -23.23 2.95
N CYS A 337 -12.07 -24.40 3.61
CA CYS A 337 -11.03 -24.86 4.54
C CYS A 337 -9.67 -25.17 3.88
N GLY A 338 -9.59 -25.20 2.55
CA GLY A 338 -8.39 -25.60 1.82
C GLY A 338 -7.88 -26.97 2.28
N TYR A 339 -6.65 -27.01 2.78
CA TYR A 339 -6.03 -28.23 3.31
C TYR A 339 -6.58 -28.69 4.69
N GLY A 340 -7.59 -28.02 5.25
CA GLY A 340 -8.21 -28.41 6.53
C GLY A 340 -7.38 -28.12 7.78
N GLY A 341 -6.40 -27.21 7.67
CA GLY A 341 -5.42 -26.96 8.72
C GLY A 341 -6.01 -26.40 10.02
N ASP A 342 -7.00 -25.52 9.95
CA ASP A 342 -7.62 -24.95 11.16
C ASP A 342 -8.43 -26.00 11.93
N ILE A 343 -9.15 -26.85 11.19
CA ILE A 343 -9.95 -27.95 11.74
C ILE A 343 -9.06 -28.92 12.53
N GLN A 344 -7.94 -29.35 11.94
CA GLN A 344 -7.01 -30.27 12.61
C GLN A 344 -6.50 -29.71 13.94
N ARG A 345 -6.07 -28.45 13.96
CA ARG A 345 -5.45 -27.82 15.13
C ARG A 345 -6.45 -27.48 16.22
N LEU A 346 -7.66 -27.10 15.84
CA LEU A 346 -8.75 -26.92 16.80
C LEU A 346 -9.13 -28.26 17.44
N ALA A 347 -9.14 -29.35 16.68
CA ALA A 347 -9.37 -30.69 17.22
C ALA A 347 -8.27 -31.12 18.21
N GLU A 348 -7.01 -30.79 17.95
CA GLU A 348 -5.89 -30.99 18.90
C GLU A 348 -6.06 -30.21 20.22
N GLN A 349 -6.86 -29.14 20.21
CA GLN A 349 -7.21 -28.34 21.38
C GLN A 349 -8.56 -28.74 22.02
N GLY A 350 -9.20 -29.80 21.51
CA GLY A 350 -10.47 -30.33 22.04
C GLY A 350 -11.74 -29.75 21.44
N TYR A 351 -11.64 -28.86 20.43
CA TYR A 351 -12.82 -28.31 19.76
C TYR A 351 -13.33 -29.24 18.65
N THR A 352 -14.64 -29.34 18.53
CA THR A 352 -15.27 -30.12 17.46
C THR A 352 -15.52 -29.24 16.24
N GLY A 353 -15.02 -29.65 15.08
CA GLY A 353 -15.31 -28.94 13.84
C GLY A 353 -15.18 -29.75 12.57
N SER A 354 -15.71 -29.18 11.48
CA SER A 354 -15.63 -29.73 10.13
C SER A 354 -15.41 -28.60 9.12
N GLY A 355 -15.21 -28.92 7.85
CA GLY A 355 -15.08 -27.89 6.84
C GLY A 355 -15.18 -28.42 5.43
N TRP A 356 -15.51 -27.49 4.54
CA TRP A 356 -15.76 -27.75 3.13
C TRP A 356 -14.85 -26.88 2.28
N ASP A 357 -14.39 -27.40 1.15
CA ASP A 357 -13.65 -26.64 0.15
C ASP A 357 -14.04 -27.16 -1.24
N PRO A 358 -14.32 -26.29 -2.22
CA PRO A 358 -14.77 -26.71 -3.54
C PRO A 358 -13.75 -27.58 -4.30
N TYR A 359 -12.46 -27.53 -3.92
CA TYR A 359 -11.40 -28.31 -4.56
C TYR A 359 -10.82 -29.38 -3.63
N TYR A 360 -10.40 -29.00 -2.42
CA TYR A 360 -9.67 -29.89 -1.51
C TYR A 360 -10.58 -30.81 -0.70
N SER A 361 -11.84 -30.43 -0.49
CA SER A 361 -12.80 -31.20 0.31
C SER A 361 -14.25 -31.08 -0.23
N PRO A 362 -14.50 -31.40 -1.51
CA PRO A 362 -15.78 -31.10 -2.17
C PRO A 362 -16.94 -31.98 -1.69
N HIS A 363 -16.62 -33.15 -1.13
CA HIS A 363 -17.60 -34.13 -0.67
C HIS A 363 -18.02 -33.96 0.79
N THR A 364 -17.37 -33.08 1.56
CA THR A 364 -17.77 -32.83 2.95
C THR A 364 -19.11 -32.07 2.95
N PRO A 365 -20.13 -32.53 3.69
CA PRO A 365 -21.38 -31.78 3.78
C PRO A 365 -21.14 -30.41 4.41
N ARG A 366 -21.83 -29.40 3.89
CA ARG A 366 -21.94 -28.09 4.53
C ARG A 366 -22.96 -28.21 5.66
N VAL A 367 -22.50 -28.10 6.90
CA VAL A 367 -23.33 -28.29 8.10
C VAL A 367 -23.47 -26.97 8.85
N GLU A 368 -24.63 -26.78 9.48
CA GLU A 368 -24.82 -25.67 10.40
C GLU A 368 -23.91 -25.85 11.63
N SER A 369 -23.38 -24.75 12.15
CA SER A 369 -22.50 -24.75 13.32
C SER A 369 -22.61 -23.45 14.09
N ASP A 370 -22.28 -23.48 15.38
CA ASP A 370 -22.29 -22.28 16.23
C ASP A 370 -21.38 -21.20 15.68
N ILE A 371 -20.19 -21.59 15.23
CA ILE A 371 -19.16 -20.70 14.68
C ILE A 371 -18.84 -21.14 13.25
N VAL A 372 -19.02 -20.24 12.28
CA VAL A 372 -18.60 -20.45 10.88
C VAL A 372 -17.46 -19.51 10.55
N ASN A 373 -16.39 -20.02 9.92
CA ASN A 373 -15.29 -19.23 9.38
C ASN A 373 -15.40 -19.15 7.85
N LEU A 374 -15.37 -17.93 7.30
CA LEU A 374 -15.22 -17.62 5.88
C LEU A 374 -13.89 -16.87 5.70
N GLY A 375 -12.80 -17.58 5.98
CA GLY A 375 -11.46 -17.00 6.08
C GLY A 375 -10.75 -16.92 4.73
N TYR A 376 -10.54 -15.72 4.21
CA TYR A 376 -9.81 -15.44 2.96
C TYR A 376 -10.41 -16.08 1.68
N VAL A 377 -11.71 -16.35 1.69
CA VAL A 377 -12.44 -16.94 0.56
C VAL A 377 -12.96 -15.86 -0.40
N ILE A 378 -13.59 -14.82 0.13
CA ILE A 378 -14.25 -13.80 -0.70
C ILE A 378 -13.25 -12.98 -1.55
N ASN A 379 -11.99 -12.86 -1.11
CA ASN A 379 -10.92 -12.23 -1.90
C ASN A 379 -10.48 -13.07 -3.10
N VAL A 380 -10.72 -14.39 -3.13
CA VAL A 380 -10.27 -15.24 -4.25
C VAL A 380 -11.38 -15.57 -5.26
N ILE A 381 -12.60 -15.08 -5.02
CA ILE A 381 -13.74 -15.23 -5.93
C ILE A 381 -13.84 -13.98 -6.82
N GLU A 382 -13.61 -14.14 -8.12
CA GLU A 382 -13.66 -13.06 -9.11
C GLU A 382 -15.08 -12.61 -9.46
N CYS A 383 -16.06 -13.52 -9.42
CA CYS A 383 -17.44 -13.22 -9.75
C CYS A 383 -18.11 -12.57 -8.54
N GLN A 384 -18.55 -11.31 -8.69
CA GLN A 384 -19.17 -10.57 -7.59
C GLN A 384 -20.46 -11.23 -7.06
N ASN A 385 -21.27 -11.81 -7.96
CA ASN A 385 -22.49 -12.52 -7.58
C ASN A 385 -22.18 -13.77 -6.77
N GLU A 386 -21.22 -14.59 -7.23
CA GLU A 386 -20.78 -15.78 -6.50
C GLU A 386 -20.17 -15.41 -5.14
N ARG A 387 -19.41 -14.32 -5.07
CA ARG A 387 -18.84 -13.81 -3.81
C ARG A 387 -19.93 -13.45 -2.81
N ARG A 388 -20.98 -12.76 -3.28
CA ARG A 388 -22.16 -12.42 -2.49
C ARG A 388 -22.88 -13.68 -2.01
N GLU A 389 -23.07 -14.65 -2.90
CA GLU A 389 -23.71 -15.93 -2.56
C GLU A 389 -22.89 -16.71 -1.53
N ALA A 390 -21.58 -16.82 -1.68
CA ALA A 390 -20.70 -17.49 -0.72
C ALA A 390 -20.83 -16.88 0.70
N LEU A 391 -20.86 -15.54 0.79
CA LEU A 391 -21.07 -14.85 2.06
C LEU A 391 -22.44 -15.16 2.69
N ILE A 392 -23.52 -15.14 1.89
CA ILE A 392 -24.88 -15.47 2.35
C ILE A 392 -24.96 -16.93 2.79
N GLN A 393 -24.35 -17.86 2.04
CA GLN A 393 -24.35 -19.28 2.38
C GLN A 393 -23.57 -19.56 3.66
N ALA A 394 -22.40 -18.96 3.85
CA ALA A 394 -21.64 -19.07 5.09
C ALA A 394 -22.43 -18.50 6.28
N TRP A 395 -23.14 -17.38 6.09
CA TRP A 395 -24.02 -16.82 7.10
C TRP A 395 -25.16 -17.76 7.47
N ASN A 396 -25.83 -18.38 6.50
CA ASN A 396 -26.92 -19.33 6.75
C ASN A 396 -26.48 -20.55 7.57
N LEU A 397 -25.22 -20.97 7.47
CA LEU A 397 -24.67 -22.05 8.28
C LEU A 397 -24.34 -21.61 9.72
N ALA A 398 -24.21 -20.31 9.99
CA ALA A 398 -23.80 -19.79 11.29
C ALA A 398 -25.01 -19.64 12.23
N GLN A 399 -25.04 -20.44 13.30
CA GLN A 399 -26.09 -20.37 14.32
C GLN A 399 -25.85 -19.27 15.36
N LYS A 400 -24.60 -18.95 15.69
CA LYS A 400 -24.25 -17.89 16.64
C LYS A 400 -23.36 -16.82 16.02
N VAL A 401 -22.26 -17.23 15.38
CA VAL A 401 -21.21 -16.33 14.93
C VAL A 401 -20.68 -16.70 13.55
N LEU A 402 -20.51 -15.70 12.69
CA LEU A 402 -19.75 -15.80 11.44
C LEU A 402 -18.47 -14.96 11.54
N ILE A 403 -17.34 -15.56 11.19
CA ILE A 403 -16.04 -14.89 11.06
C ILE A 403 -15.78 -14.68 9.56
N VAL A 404 -15.51 -13.45 9.14
CA VAL A 404 -15.19 -13.12 7.74
C VAL A 404 -13.82 -12.46 7.70
N ALA A 405 -12.93 -12.98 6.84
CA ALA A 405 -11.63 -12.36 6.60
C ALA A 405 -11.33 -12.21 5.12
N ALA A 406 -10.71 -11.08 4.74
CA ALA A 406 -10.21 -10.85 3.40
C ALA A 406 -8.95 -9.97 3.42
N GLN A 407 -8.23 -9.94 2.29
CA GLN A 407 -7.05 -9.09 2.16
C GLN A 407 -7.47 -7.63 1.97
N VAL A 408 -6.86 -6.73 2.73
CA VAL A 408 -7.06 -5.28 2.63
C VAL A 408 -5.85 -4.66 1.93
N LEU A 409 -6.09 -3.73 1.01
CA LEU A 409 -5.05 -2.98 0.32
C LEU A 409 -4.29 -2.12 1.32
N VAL A 410 -3.01 -2.40 1.45
CA VAL A 410 -2.04 -1.61 2.22
C VAL A 410 -1.05 -1.11 1.19
N ASP A 411 -0.86 0.22 1.09
CA ASP A 411 -0.05 0.91 0.07
C ASP A 411 1.30 0.22 -0.21
N ALA A 412 1.28 -0.78 -1.08
CA ALA A 412 2.43 -1.49 -1.59
C ALA A 412 2.26 -1.49 -3.10
N GLN A 413 3.04 -0.63 -3.75
CA GLN A 413 3.23 -0.63 -5.19
C GLN A 413 3.90 -1.96 -5.61
N GLU A 414 3.13 -3.04 -5.70
CA GLU A 414 3.64 -4.29 -6.24
C GLU A 414 3.73 -4.19 -7.77
N LYS A 415 4.97 -4.29 -8.26
CA LYS A 415 5.34 -4.33 -9.67
C LYS A 415 4.83 -5.65 -10.28
N GLY A 416 4.07 -5.58 -11.39
CA GLY A 416 3.76 -6.75 -12.23
C GLY A 416 2.33 -7.33 -12.10
N ILE A 417 1.41 -6.59 -11.48
CA ILE A 417 0.04 -7.06 -11.24
C ILE A 417 -0.89 -6.74 -12.42
N MET A 418 -1.58 -7.76 -12.96
CA MET A 418 -2.62 -7.62 -14.00
C MET A 418 -3.99 -7.39 -13.33
N VAL A 419 -4.63 -6.25 -13.61
CA VAL A 419 -5.97 -5.92 -13.10
C VAL A 419 -7.01 -6.79 -13.83
N TYR A 420 -7.94 -7.38 -13.08
CA TYR A 420 -9.03 -8.20 -13.61
C TYR A 420 -10.30 -7.96 -12.79
N GLY A 421 -11.39 -7.51 -13.42
CA GLY A 421 -12.60 -7.13 -12.70
C GLY A 421 -12.35 -6.05 -11.65
N ASP A 422 -12.72 -6.32 -10.39
CA ASP A 422 -12.49 -5.46 -9.22
C ASP A 422 -11.29 -5.91 -8.36
N GLY A 423 -10.42 -6.78 -8.91
CA GLY A 423 -9.24 -7.30 -8.24
C GLY A 423 -8.09 -7.51 -9.21
N VAL A 424 -7.21 -8.44 -8.87
CA VAL A 424 -5.98 -8.67 -9.62
C VAL A 424 -5.71 -10.15 -9.83
N ILE A 425 -5.10 -10.50 -10.96
CA ILE A 425 -4.58 -11.84 -11.21
C ILE A 425 -3.11 -11.86 -10.80
N THR A 426 -2.77 -12.78 -9.88
CA THR A 426 -1.41 -12.97 -9.38
C THR A 426 -0.55 -13.77 -10.38
N SER A 427 0.76 -13.81 -10.18
CA SER A 427 1.67 -14.67 -10.96
C SER A 427 1.36 -16.16 -10.87
N ARG A 428 0.55 -16.60 -9.90
CA ARG A 428 0.08 -17.98 -9.75
C ARG A 428 -1.25 -18.24 -10.46
N ASN A 429 -1.71 -17.30 -11.29
CA ASN A 429 -2.99 -17.33 -11.99
C ASN A 429 -4.21 -17.46 -11.05
N THR A 430 -4.09 -16.90 -9.84
CA THR A 430 -5.19 -16.77 -8.88
C THR A 430 -5.76 -15.36 -8.91
N PHE A 431 -7.06 -15.21 -8.70
CA PHE A 431 -7.68 -13.92 -8.46
C PHE A 431 -7.45 -13.50 -7.00
N GLN A 432 -7.18 -12.21 -6.79
CA GLN A 432 -7.14 -11.58 -5.48
C GLN A 432 -7.81 -10.22 -5.53
N LYS A 433 -8.88 -10.04 -4.76
CA LYS A 433 -9.43 -8.73 -4.43
C LYS A 433 -8.79 -8.22 -3.15
N TYR A 434 -8.12 -7.08 -3.28
CA TYR A 434 -7.67 -6.28 -2.16
C TYR A 434 -8.75 -5.24 -1.85
N TYR A 435 -9.43 -5.41 -0.73
CA TYR A 435 -10.46 -4.48 -0.28
C TYR A 435 -9.81 -3.18 0.21
N GLN A 436 -10.42 -2.03 -0.04
CA GLN A 436 -10.07 -0.81 0.69
C GLN A 436 -10.49 -0.95 2.17
N GLN A 437 -9.93 -0.11 3.03
CA GLN A 437 -9.93 -0.33 4.49
C GLN A 437 -11.34 -0.46 5.09
N GLU A 438 -12.28 0.36 4.65
CA GLU A 438 -13.69 0.29 5.09
C GLU A 438 -14.59 -0.52 4.13
N GLU A 439 -14.15 -0.73 2.89
CA GLU A 439 -14.93 -1.38 1.83
C GLU A 439 -15.40 -2.76 2.26
N LEU A 440 -14.53 -3.54 2.92
CA LEU A 440 -14.89 -4.88 3.37
C LEU A 440 -16.02 -4.85 4.40
N LYS A 441 -15.96 -3.94 5.38
CA LYS A 441 -17.01 -3.80 6.40
C LYS A 441 -18.33 -3.43 5.74
N VAL A 442 -18.32 -2.38 4.91
CA VAL A 442 -19.51 -1.89 4.20
C VAL A 442 -20.12 -2.99 3.34
N TYR A 443 -19.29 -3.77 2.65
CA TYR A 443 -19.74 -4.91 1.87
C TYR A 443 -20.44 -5.96 2.74
N ILE A 444 -19.84 -6.36 3.87
CA ILE A 444 -20.43 -7.35 4.79
C ILE A 444 -21.76 -6.82 5.35
N ASP A 445 -21.76 -5.59 5.87
CA ASP A 445 -22.94 -4.96 6.48
C ASP A 445 -24.11 -4.87 5.48
N GLN A 446 -23.84 -4.50 4.23
CA GLN A 446 -24.87 -4.37 3.19
C GLN A 446 -25.41 -5.72 2.70
N VAL A 447 -24.55 -6.74 2.58
CA VAL A 447 -24.97 -8.06 2.11
C VAL A 447 -25.76 -8.80 3.19
N LEU A 448 -25.29 -8.75 4.44
CA LEU A 448 -25.89 -9.48 5.56
C LEU A 448 -26.94 -8.69 6.34
N THR A 449 -27.02 -7.38 6.12
CA THR A 449 -27.87 -6.43 6.86
C THR A 449 -27.68 -6.48 8.39
N VAL A 450 -26.46 -6.81 8.82
CA VAL A 450 -26.02 -6.90 10.23
C VAL A 450 -24.71 -6.13 10.40
N ASP A 451 -24.56 -5.39 11.49
CA ASP A 451 -23.36 -4.59 11.78
C ASP A 451 -22.19 -5.49 12.21
N ALA A 452 -21.19 -5.61 11.34
CA ALA A 452 -19.99 -6.40 11.60
C ALA A 452 -19.04 -5.74 12.60
N ILE A 453 -18.48 -6.53 13.52
CA ILE A 453 -17.54 -6.08 14.56
C ILE A 453 -16.11 -6.39 14.12
N PRO A 454 -15.20 -5.40 14.00
CA PRO A 454 -13.82 -5.67 13.63
C PRO A 454 -13.05 -6.32 14.80
N LEU A 455 -12.34 -7.41 14.50
CA LEU A 455 -11.30 -7.93 15.39
C LEU A 455 -9.97 -7.23 15.11
N ASP A 456 -9.63 -7.15 13.83
CA ASP A 456 -8.36 -6.69 13.29
C ASP A 456 -8.58 -6.26 11.81
N LEU A 457 -7.60 -5.61 11.18
CA LEU A 457 -7.68 -5.14 9.81
C LEU A 457 -7.99 -6.31 8.86
N GLY A 458 -9.12 -6.20 8.18
CA GLY A 458 -9.63 -7.19 7.24
C GLY A 458 -10.30 -8.41 7.89
N ILE A 459 -10.57 -8.39 9.20
CA ILE A 459 -11.15 -9.51 9.95
C ILE A 459 -12.31 -9.02 10.80
N TYR A 460 -13.49 -9.55 10.52
CA TYR A 460 -14.75 -9.17 11.13
C TYR A 460 -15.47 -10.37 11.74
N ILE A 461 -16.20 -10.10 12.82
CA ILE A 461 -17.10 -11.04 13.48
C ILE A 461 -18.51 -10.50 13.40
N ILE A 462 -19.45 -11.37 13.05
CA ILE A 462 -20.86 -11.06 12.90
C ILE A 462 -21.65 -12.00 13.82
N PHE A 463 -22.43 -11.42 14.73
CA PHE A 463 -23.26 -12.17 15.68
C PHE A 463 -24.70 -12.27 15.19
N ARG A 464 -25.32 -13.44 15.36
CA ARG A 464 -26.75 -13.65 15.11
C ARG A 464 -27.63 -12.93 16.14
N ASP A 465 -27.20 -12.92 17.39
CA ASP A 465 -27.89 -12.28 18.49
C ASP A 465 -27.28 -10.89 18.78
N GLU A 466 -28.12 -9.85 18.70
CA GLU A 466 -27.71 -8.47 18.95
C GLU A 466 -27.23 -8.26 20.39
N THR A 467 -27.81 -8.96 21.38
CA THR A 467 -27.43 -8.85 22.79
C THR A 467 -26.02 -9.40 23.03
N GLU A 468 -25.69 -10.53 22.43
CA GLU A 468 -24.33 -11.09 22.48
C GLU A 468 -23.33 -10.19 21.73
N SER A 469 -23.76 -9.57 20.62
CA SER A 469 -22.94 -8.59 19.91
C SER A 469 -22.57 -7.38 20.79
N GLU A 470 -23.54 -6.83 21.53
CA GLU A 470 -23.32 -5.68 22.41
C GLU A 470 -22.51 -6.04 23.65
N LYS A 471 -22.74 -7.24 24.21
CA LYS A 471 -21.92 -7.80 25.29
C LYS A 471 -20.46 -7.93 24.85
N PHE A 472 -20.23 -8.44 23.63
CA PHE A 472 -18.88 -8.54 23.06
C PHE A 472 -18.24 -7.15 22.88
N ARG A 473 -18.95 -6.16 22.30
CA ARG A 473 -18.45 -4.78 22.16
C ARG A 473 -18.07 -4.16 23.51
N ALA A 474 -18.96 -4.26 24.50
CA ALA A 474 -18.74 -3.68 25.82
C ALA A 474 -17.52 -4.30 26.52
N SER A 475 -17.29 -5.61 26.36
CA SER A 475 -16.14 -6.30 26.97
C SER A 475 -14.79 -5.75 26.52
N ARG A 476 -14.67 -5.26 25.26
CA ARG A 476 -13.44 -4.71 24.68
C ARG A 476 -12.98 -3.39 25.31
N PHE A 477 -13.86 -2.71 26.05
CA PHE A 477 -13.58 -1.44 26.71
C PHE A 477 -13.66 -1.56 28.24
N ARG A 478 -13.68 -2.77 28.79
CA ARG A 478 -13.73 -2.98 30.23
C ARG A 478 -12.32 -3.02 30.81
N SER A 479 -12.08 -2.26 31.88
CA SER A 479 -10.79 -2.24 32.57
C SER A 479 -10.63 -3.43 33.53
N ARG A 480 -9.42 -3.96 33.70
CA ARG A 480 -9.13 -4.94 34.76
C ARG A 480 -9.03 -4.24 36.12
N LEU A 481 -9.86 -4.66 37.08
CA LEU A 481 -9.90 -4.12 38.44
C LEU A 481 -9.60 -5.22 39.46
N THR A 482 -8.92 -4.85 40.53
CA THR A 482 -8.61 -5.72 41.66
C THR A 482 -9.52 -5.35 42.84
N SER A 483 -10.00 -6.36 43.55
CA SER A 483 -10.84 -6.17 44.73
C SER A 483 -10.09 -5.42 45.84
N PRO A 484 -10.73 -4.48 46.56
CA PRO A 484 -10.17 -3.80 47.73
C PRO A 484 -9.68 -4.80 48.78
N GLN A 485 -8.49 -4.56 49.34
CA GLN A 485 -7.96 -5.43 50.40
C GLN A 485 -8.66 -5.15 51.73
N VAL A 486 -8.93 -6.20 52.49
CA VAL A 486 -9.40 -6.10 53.88
C VAL A 486 -8.25 -5.61 54.74
N ARG A 487 -8.40 -4.43 55.35
CA ARG A 487 -7.32 -3.72 56.08
C ARG A 487 -7.39 -3.91 57.60
N LEU A 488 -8.52 -4.40 58.12
CA LEU A 488 -8.76 -4.55 59.55
C LEU A 488 -9.22 -5.97 59.87
N ASN A 489 -8.49 -6.67 60.75
CA ASN A 489 -8.92 -7.96 61.31
C ASN A 489 -9.98 -7.70 62.39
N VAL A 490 -11.25 -7.65 61.98
CA VAL A 490 -12.39 -7.64 62.89
C VAL A 490 -12.89 -9.07 63.01
N LYS A 491 -12.86 -9.66 64.22
CA LYS A 491 -13.29 -11.06 64.48
C LYS A 491 -14.64 -11.40 63.86
N ARG A 492 -15.59 -10.46 63.88
CA ARG A 492 -16.92 -10.63 63.26
C ARG A 492 -16.91 -10.76 61.73
N PHE A 493 -15.94 -10.19 61.03
CA PHE A 493 -15.88 -10.26 59.56
C PHE A 493 -15.28 -11.59 59.08
N GLU A 494 -14.30 -12.13 59.82
CA GLU A 494 -13.70 -13.43 59.52
C GLU A 494 -14.76 -14.54 59.47
N ASP A 495 -15.72 -14.52 60.41
CA ASP A 495 -16.84 -15.48 60.49
C ASP A 495 -17.77 -15.46 59.25
N TYR A 496 -17.81 -14.33 58.52
CA TYR A 496 -18.69 -14.13 57.36
C TYR A 496 -17.95 -13.97 56.04
N GLN A 497 -16.63 -14.11 56.04
CA GLN A 497 -15.81 -13.79 54.87
C GLN A 497 -16.20 -14.66 53.67
N GLU A 498 -16.38 -15.97 53.86
CA GLU A 498 -16.79 -16.88 52.78
C GLU A 498 -18.17 -16.51 52.20
N LEU A 499 -19.13 -16.18 53.07
CA LEU A 499 -20.48 -15.79 52.66
C LEU A 499 -20.52 -14.43 51.93
N LEU A 500 -19.66 -13.49 52.32
CA LEU A 500 -19.59 -12.16 51.72
C LEU A 500 -18.66 -12.09 50.50
N GLN A 501 -17.79 -13.09 50.30
CA GLN A 501 -16.83 -13.11 49.18
C GLN A 501 -17.49 -12.97 47.80
N PRO A 502 -18.61 -13.66 47.48
CA PRO A 502 -19.31 -13.46 46.20
C PRO A 502 -19.81 -12.03 46.02
N LEU A 503 -20.30 -11.38 47.09
CA LEU A 503 -20.74 -9.99 47.06
C LEU A 503 -19.56 -9.02 46.84
N ILE A 504 -18.43 -9.24 47.51
CA ILE A 504 -17.19 -8.47 47.31
C ILE A 504 -16.73 -8.59 45.85
N GLN A 505 -16.71 -9.81 45.31
CA GLN A 505 -16.28 -10.05 43.94
C GLN A 505 -17.22 -9.40 42.93
N PHE A 506 -18.53 -9.47 43.15
CA PHE A 506 -19.53 -8.82 42.29
C PHE A 506 -19.36 -7.30 42.28
N ILE A 507 -19.27 -6.66 43.45
CA ILE A 507 -19.14 -5.21 43.53
C ILE A 507 -17.80 -4.75 42.95
N SER A 508 -16.73 -5.53 43.14
CA SER A 508 -15.41 -5.24 42.56
C SER A 508 -15.44 -5.32 41.03
N ASP A 509 -16.20 -6.28 40.50
CA ASP A 509 -16.36 -6.45 39.05
C ASP A 509 -17.31 -5.42 38.43
N ARG A 510 -18.42 -5.06 39.10
CA ARG A 510 -19.52 -4.28 38.49
C ARG A 510 -19.58 -2.83 38.96
N GLY A 511 -18.92 -2.49 40.06
CA GLY A 511 -18.90 -1.13 40.65
C GLY A 511 -20.23 -0.68 41.26
N ARG A 512 -21.16 -1.61 41.47
CA ARG A 512 -22.49 -1.37 42.07
C ARG A 512 -22.96 -2.58 42.84
N LEU A 513 -23.99 -2.39 43.67
CA LEU A 513 -24.68 -3.50 44.31
C LEU A 513 -25.44 -4.37 43.28
N PRO A 514 -25.50 -5.70 43.51
CA PRO A 514 -26.29 -6.62 42.71
C PRO A 514 -27.79 -6.36 42.91
N VAL A 515 -28.58 -6.65 41.86
CA VAL A 515 -30.03 -6.87 42.04
C VAL A 515 -30.26 -8.31 42.47
N ASP A 516 -31.45 -8.60 43.00
CA ASP A 516 -31.77 -9.88 43.64
C ASP A 516 -31.54 -11.13 42.77
N THR A 517 -31.57 -11.00 41.44
CA THR A 517 -31.39 -12.11 40.50
C THR A 517 -29.94 -12.28 40.00
N GLU A 518 -28.99 -11.46 40.46
CA GLU A 518 -27.61 -11.46 39.93
C GLU A 518 -26.61 -12.23 40.79
N LEU A 519 -26.98 -12.60 42.02
CA LEU A 519 -26.16 -13.42 42.91
C LEU A 519 -26.95 -14.62 43.41
N SER A 520 -26.36 -15.81 43.31
CA SER A 520 -26.92 -17.07 43.82
C SER A 520 -27.09 -17.04 45.34
N GLU A 521 -26.17 -16.40 46.06
CA GLU A 521 -26.13 -16.35 47.52
C GLU A 521 -27.02 -15.24 48.11
N THR A 522 -27.81 -14.55 47.28
CA THR A 522 -28.63 -13.39 47.69
C THR A 522 -29.49 -13.69 48.91
N GLU A 523 -30.20 -14.82 48.90
CA GLU A 523 -31.11 -15.19 49.99
C GLU A 523 -30.36 -15.53 51.29
N GLN A 524 -29.22 -16.21 51.19
CA GLN A 524 -28.38 -16.52 52.36
C GLN A 524 -27.82 -15.25 53.00
N ILE A 525 -27.33 -14.31 52.18
CA ILE A 525 -26.84 -13.01 52.65
C ILE A 525 -27.98 -12.19 53.28
N LYS A 526 -29.19 -12.24 52.71
CA LYS A 526 -30.36 -11.56 53.27
C LYS A 526 -30.82 -12.17 54.60
N GLN A 527 -30.73 -13.49 54.77
CA GLN A 527 -31.07 -14.14 56.04
C GLN A 527 -30.18 -13.66 57.18
N GLU A 528 -28.87 -13.54 56.94
CA GLU A 528 -27.92 -13.12 57.97
C GLU A 528 -27.91 -11.60 58.20
N PHE A 529 -27.92 -10.79 57.13
CA PHE A 529 -27.71 -9.33 57.22
C PHE A 529 -28.98 -8.51 56.97
N GLY A 530 -30.09 -9.14 56.62
CA GLY A 530 -31.38 -8.51 56.26
C GLY A 530 -31.44 -7.89 54.85
N SER A 531 -30.33 -7.37 54.32
CA SER A 531 -30.25 -6.90 52.93
C SER A 531 -28.82 -6.85 52.40
N LEU A 532 -28.67 -6.91 51.07
CA LEU A 532 -27.36 -6.75 50.39
C LEU A 532 -26.69 -5.41 50.72
N LYS A 533 -27.48 -4.34 50.91
CA LYS A 533 -26.95 -3.04 51.33
C LYS A 533 -26.36 -3.08 52.73
N ARG A 534 -27.01 -3.77 53.68
CA ARG A 534 -26.49 -3.95 55.04
C ARG A 534 -25.26 -4.85 55.06
N ALA A 535 -25.25 -5.93 54.30
CA ALA A 535 -24.07 -6.78 54.11
C ALA A 535 -22.88 -5.96 53.58
N PHE A 536 -23.11 -5.08 52.60
CA PHE A 536 -22.05 -4.20 52.10
C PHE A 536 -21.57 -3.15 53.11
N GLN A 537 -22.45 -2.65 53.99
CA GLN A 537 -22.01 -1.77 55.09
C GLN A 537 -21.02 -2.47 56.03
N VAL A 538 -21.14 -3.79 56.24
CA VAL A 538 -20.16 -4.57 57.01
C VAL A 538 -18.83 -4.65 56.26
N ILE A 539 -18.85 -4.87 54.94
CA ILE A 539 -17.64 -4.85 54.10
C ILE A 539 -16.93 -3.48 54.17
N LEU A 540 -17.69 -2.37 54.14
CA LEU A 540 -17.13 -1.01 54.23
C LEU A 540 -16.46 -0.71 55.58
N GLN A 541 -16.80 -1.43 56.65
CA GLN A 541 -16.13 -1.26 57.96
C GLN A 541 -14.72 -1.83 57.97
N VAL A 542 -14.41 -2.79 57.09
CA VAL A 542 -13.13 -3.51 57.06
C VAL A 542 -12.30 -3.22 55.81
N THR A 543 -12.84 -2.44 54.86
CA THR A 543 -12.18 -2.02 53.61
C THR A 543 -12.11 -0.49 53.52
N ASN A 544 -11.37 0.04 52.54
CA ASN A 544 -11.32 1.49 52.30
C ASN A 544 -12.49 1.94 51.38
N PRO A 545 -13.43 2.77 51.85
CA PRO A 545 -14.56 3.24 51.03
C PRO A 545 -14.15 3.92 49.72
N GLN A 546 -13.03 4.66 49.73
CA GLN A 546 -12.55 5.37 48.54
C GLN A 546 -12.12 4.43 47.41
N GLU A 547 -11.71 3.19 47.73
CA GLU A 547 -11.38 2.19 46.71
C GLU A 547 -12.64 1.69 46.00
N TRP A 548 -13.77 1.59 46.71
CA TRP A 548 -15.06 1.24 46.12
C TRP A 548 -15.60 2.36 45.22
N ASP A 549 -15.47 3.62 45.65
CA ASP A 549 -15.82 4.77 44.81
C ASP A 549 -14.96 4.79 43.53
N ALA A 550 -13.65 4.53 43.64
CA ALA A 550 -12.76 4.44 42.48
C ALA A 550 -13.15 3.31 41.51
N ILE A 551 -13.61 2.16 42.03
CA ILE A 551 -14.14 1.06 41.21
C ILE A 551 -15.41 1.49 40.48
N ALA A 552 -16.37 2.10 41.19
CA ALA A 552 -17.60 2.60 40.58
C ALA A 552 -17.31 3.64 39.50
N ASP A 553 -16.36 4.55 39.74
CA ASP A 553 -15.92 5.58 38.81
C ASP A 553 -15.28 4.99 37.56
N GLN A 554 -14.37 4.03 37.73
CA GLN A 554 -13.76 3.34 36.59
C GLN A 554 -14.82 2.61 35.75
N ARG A 555 -15.81 1.97 36.39
CA ARG A 555 -16.89 1.29 35.68
C ARG A 555 -17.83 2.25 34.96
N ARG A 556 -18.10 3.42 35.53
CA ARG A 556 -18.77 4.53 34.82
C ARG A 556 -17.97 4.95 33.59
N GLN A 557 -16.66 5.14 33.73
CA GLN A 557 -15.80 5.54 32.62
C GLN A 557 -15.76 4.49 31.50
N ASP A 558 -15.62 3.20 31.83
CA ASP A 558 -15.65 2.09 30.85
C ASP A 558 -16.96 2.10 30.04
N LEU A 559 -18.11 2.22 30.73
CA LEU A 559 -19.43 2.25 30.08
C LEU A 559 -19.63 3.51 29.25
N LEU A 560 -19.11 4.67 29.68
CA LEU A 560 -19.16 5.90 28.89
C LEU A 560 -18.37 5.77 27.59
N VAL A 561 -17.15 5.21 27.64
CA VAL A 561 -16.34 4.95 26.44
C VAL A 561 -17.10 4.04 25.48
N TYR A 562 -17.66 2.93 25.99
CA TYR A 562 -18.47 2.02 25.18
C TYR A 562 -19.67 2.73 24.53
N ILE A 563 -20.53 3.41 25.32
CA ILE A 563 -21.72 4.09 24.79
C ILE A 563 -21.34 5.17 23.78
N ALA A 564 -20.29 5.94 24.05
CA ALA A 564 -19.77 6.93 23.11
C ALA A 564 -19.39 6.28 21.77
N LEU A 565 -18.69 5.14 21.79
CA LEU A 565 -18.27 4.46 20.56
C LEU A 565 -19.43 3.83 19.79
N THR A 566 -20.55 3.48 20.45
CA THR A 566 -21.75 3.01 19.73
C THR A 566 -22.41 4.08 18.85
N GLN A 567 -22.05 5.36 19.02
CA GLN A 567 -22.56 6.45 18.18
C GLN A 567 -22.01 6.39 16.74
N PHE A 568 -20.83 5.80 16.52
CA PHE A 568 -20.24 5.63 15.18
C PHE A 568 -20.90 4.50 14.38
N SER A 569 -21.65 3.63 15.05
CA SER A 569 -22.53 2.66 14.40
C SER A 569 -23.99 2.99 14.76
N ARG A 570 -24.78 2.01 15.17
CA ARG A 570 -26.14 2.20 15.62
C ARG A 570 -26.18 2.11 17.15
N ARG A 571 -26.41 3.23 17.83
CA ARG A 571 -26.58 3.25 19.29
C ARG A 571 -27.66 2.23 19.69
N PRO A 572 -27.37 1.27 20.57
CA PRO A 572 -28.31 0.22 20.92
C PRO A 572 -29.52 0.81 21.65
N LYS A 573 -30.70 0.26 21.36
CA LYS A 573 -31.91 0.51 22.16
C LYS A 573 -31.79 -0.28 23.46
N LEU A 574 -32.47 0.20 24.51
CA LEU A 574 -32.38 -0.42 25.83
C LEU A 574 -32.69 -1.92 25.79
N PHE A 575 -33.66 -2.39 25.00
CA PHE A 575 -34.00 -3.82 24.94
C PHE A 575 -32.89 -4.71 24.36
N GLN A 576 -32.04 -4.18 23.47
CA GLN A 576 -30.93 -4.88 22.83
C GLN A 576 -29.74 -5.10 23.80
N LEU A 577 -29.76 -4.44 24.96
CA LEU A 577 -28.74 -4.63 25.98
C LEU A 577 -29.08 -5.84 26.87
N SER A 578 -28.05 -6.55 27.34
CA SER A 578 -28.22 -7.65 28.29
C SER A 578 -28.85 -7.15 29.60
N ALA A 579 -29.53 -8.03 30.34
CA ALA A 579 -30.10 -7.69 31.65
C ALA A 579 -29.03 -7.13 32.60
N ALA A 580 -27.85 -7.74 32.58
CA ALA A 580 -26.70 -7.32 33.36
C ALA A 580 -26.27 -5.88 33.02
N MET A 581 -26.17 -5.52 31.74
CA MET A 581 -25.83 -4.15 31.31
C MET A 581 -26.94 -3.14 31.65
N LYS A 582 -28.22 -3.50 31.51
CA LYS A 582 -29.36 -2.66 31.92
C LYS A 582 -29.25 -2.29 33.40
N ASN A 583 -28.91 -3.28 34.24
CA ASN A 583 -28.71 -3.08 35.67
C ASN A 583 -27.47 -2.21 35.96
N ASP A 584 -26.39 -2.35 35.21
CA ASP A 584 -25.20 -1.49 35.34
C ASP A 584 -25.52 -0.03 35.06
N LEU A 585 -26.20 0.22 33.95
CA LEU A 585 -26.55 1.57 33.53
C LEU A 585 -27.49 2.24 34.54
N LYS A 586 -28.47 1.48 35.04
CA LYS A 586 -29.36 1.96 36.10
C LYS A 586 -28.63 2.20 37.41
N GLY A 587 -27.77 1.27 37.83
CA GLY A 587 -27.05 1.36 39.10
C GLY A 587 -25.98 2.45 39.14
N LEU A 588 -25.31 2.71 38.02
CA LEU A 588 -24.18 3.64 37.93
C LEU A 588 -24.57 5.05 37.45
N PHE A 589 -25.60 5.18 36.60
CA PHE A 589 -26.03 6.47 36.04
C PHE A 589 -27.46 6.86 36.40
N GLY A 590 -28.23 5.95 36.99
CA GLY A 590 -29.65 6.11 37.27
C GLY A 590 -30.56 5.80 36.08
N SER A 591 -30.17 6.17 34.86
CA SER A 591 -30.91 5.83 33.64
C SER A 591 -30.01 5.75 32.40
N TYR A 592 -30.46 4.99 31.40
CA TYR A 592 -29.77 4.89 30.11
C TYR A 592 -29.70 6.22 29.34
N ARG A 593 -30.70 7.09 29.53
CA ARG A 593 -30.70 8.42 28.92
C ARG A 593 -29.57 9.27 29.48
N LYS A 594 -29.39 9.29 30.81
CA LYS A 594 -28.30 10.03 31.45
C LYS A 594 -26.92 9.55 31.00
N SER A 595 -26.71 8.24 30.87
CA SER A 595 -25.44 7.72 30.36
C SER A 595 -25.20 8.11 28.90
N SER A 596 -26.25 8.14 28.08
CA SER A 596 -26.18 8.59 26.68
C SER A 596 -25.83 10.07 26.56
N ASP A 597 -26.51 10.94 27.33
CA ASP A 597 -26.26 12.39 27.33
C ASP A 597 -24.80 12.71 27.76
N LEU A 598 -24.27 11.97 28.75
CA LEU A 598 -22.88 12.11 29.18
C LEU A 598 -21.88 11.60 28.12
N ALA A 599 -22.19 10.51 27.43
CA ALA A 599 -21.37 9.99 26.35
C ALA A 599 -21.32 10.96 25.15
N ASP A 600 -22.44 11.61 24.83
CA ASP A 600 -22.52 12.63 23.78
C ASP A 600 -21.67 13.87 24.12
N LEU A 601 -21.71 14.32 25.38
CA LEU A 601 -20.84 15.40 25.86
C LEU A 601 -19.36 15.02 25.76
N MET A 602 -19.02 13.76 26.06
CA MET A 602 -17.66 13.25 25.96
C MET A 602 -17.15 13.18 24.51
N LEU A 603 -18.01 12.78 23.56
CA LEU A 603 -17.70 12.82 22.12
C LEU A 603 -17.51 14.26 21.62
N TYR A 604 -18.37 15.19 22.05
CA TYR A 604 -18.21 16.61 21.70
C TYR A 604 -16.85 17.15 22.20
N THR A 605 -16.48 16.79 23.43
CA THR A 605 -15.20 17.16 24.04
C THR A 605 -13.99 16.58 23.28
N LEU A 606 -14.13 15.36 22.72
CA LEU A 606 -13.09 14.69 21.94
C LEU A 606 -12.66 15.50 20.70
N GLY A 607 -13.58 16.30 20.15
CA GLY A 607 -13.36 17.12 18.95
C GLY A 607 -12.40 18.29 19.14
N ASP A 608 -12.04 18.67 20.38
CA ASP A 608 -11.10 19.75 20.65
C ASP A 608 -9.64 19.23 20.81
N PRO A 609 -8.73 19.52 19.87
CA PRO A 609 -7.34 19.08 19.94
C PRO A 609 -6.60 19.59 21.18
N LYS A 610 -6.98 20.75 21.73
CA LYS A 610 -6.34 21.31 22.94
C LYS A 610 -6.64 20.47 24.16
N ILE A 611 -7.86 19.92 24.25
CA ILE A 611 -8.25 19.04 25.35
C ILE A 611 -7.46 17.73 25.24
N ILE A 612 -7.39 17.13 24.05
CA ILE A 612 -6.59 15.92 23.83
C ILE A 612 -5.11 16.15 24.15
N ALA A 613 -4.55 17.29 23.74
CA ALA A 613 -3.20 17.70 24.07
C ALA A 613 -2.98 17.76 25.59
N ASN A 614 -3.91 18.39 26.31
CA ASN A 614 -3.87 18.52 27.77
C ASN A 614 -3.91 17.16 28.46
N HIS A 615 -4.81 16.28 28.04
CA HIS A 615 -4.90 14.90 28.53
C HIS A 615 -3.63 14.10 28.24
N CYS A 616 -3.02 14.27 27.07
CA CYS A 616 -1.75 13.62 26.73
C CYS A 616 -0.60 14.10 27.64
N GLN A 617 -0.52 15.39 27.92
CA GLN A 617 0.53 15.99 28.76
C GLN A 617 0.40 15.59 30.24
N HIS A 618 -0.84 15.47 30.74
CA HIS A 618 -1.12 15.11 32.13
C HIS A 618 -1.34 13.61 32.35
N SER A 619 -1.19 12.78 31.31
CA SER A 619 -1.30 11.34 31.44
C SER A 619 -0.33 10.81 32.50
N ALA A 620 -0.83 9.96 33.40
CA ALA A 620 0.00 9.33 34.44
C ALA A 620 0.93 8.26 33.87
N VAL A 621 0.58 7.70 32.70
CA VAL A 621 1.34 6.65 32.01
C VAL A 621 1.63 7.08 30.58
N GLY A 622 2.80 6.67 30.07
CA GLY A 622 3.22 6.91 28.70
C GLY A 622 4.37 7.91 28.57
N GLN A 623 5.16 7.71 27.53
CA GLN A 623 6.28 8.57 27.19
C GLN A 623 5.77 9.82 26.48
N LYS A 624 5.83 10.95 27.18
CA LYS A 624 5.42 12.26 26.68
C LYS A 624 6.51 12.84 25.78
N ARG A 625 6.15 13.19 24.56
CA ARG A 625 7.04 13.84 23.57
C ARG A 625 6.41 15.13 23.08
N ALA A 626 7.20 15.99 22.44
CA ALA A 626 6.75 17.32 22.00
C ALA A 626 5.45 17.34 21.17
N ASN A 627 5.22 16.30 20.35
CA ASN A 627 4.06 16.22 19.45
C ASN A 627 3.22 14.95 19.65
N SER A 628 3.51 14.13 20.66
CA SER A 628 2.82 12.84 20.82
C SER A 628 2.95 12.25 22.22
N LEU A 629 1.96 11.46 22.62
CA LEU A 629 2.05 10.53 23.75
C LEU A 629 2.20 9.10 23.22
N TRP A 630 3.17 8.35 23.73
CA TRP A 630 3.39 6.95 23.38
C TRP A 630 3.11 6.07 24.59
N ILE A 631 2.36 5.00 24.40
CA ILE A 631 2.11 4.00 25.45
C ILE A 631 2.28 2.60 24.89
N HIS A 632 2.55 1.65 25.76
CA HIS A 632 2.31 0.24 25.48
C HIS A 632 0.82 -0.06 25.52
N ILE A 633 0.34 -0.99 24.69
CA ILE A 633 -1.08 -1.36 24.60
C ILE A 633 -1.66 -1.76 25.96
N TRP A 634 -0.85 -2.39 26.82
CA TRP A 634 -1.28 -2.80 28.16
C TRP A 634 -1.56 -1.63 29.12
N ALA A 635 -1.02 -0.45 28.83
CA ALA A 635 -1.31 0.78 29.58
C ALA A 635 -2.59 1.48 29.11
N LEU A 636 -3.22 1.04 28.01
CA LEU A 636 -4.40 1.70 27.42
C LEU A 636 -5.55 1.82 28.43
N GLU A 637 -5.82 0.77 29.20
CA GLU A 637 -6.90 0.75 30.21
C GLU A 637 -6.67 1.76 31.35
N LYS A 638 -5.42 2.18 31.58
CA LYS A 638 -5.04 3.17 32.62
C LYS A 638 -5.09 4.61 32.12
N LEU A 639 -5.32 4.83 30.83
CA LEU A 639 -5.48 6.18 30.29
C LEU A 639 -6.83 6.78 30.70
N SER A 640 -6.89 8.11 30.68
CA SER A 640 -8.16 8.83 30.87
C SER A 640 -9.21 8.36 29.85
N PRO A 641 -10.50 8.36 30.22
CA PRO A 641 -11.58 7.88 29.34
C PRO A 641 -11.56 8.57 27.98
N LEU A 642 -11.18 9.86 27.91
CA LEU A 642 -11.13 10.61 26.66
C LEU A 642 -10.06 10.10 25.69
N LEU A 643 -8.87 9.71 26.20
CA LEU A 643 -7.83 9.11 25.35
C LEU A 643 -8.18 7.67 24.94
N ARG A 644 -8.86 6.92 25.81
CA ARG A 644 -9.39 5.59 25.47
C ARG A 644 -10.45 5.68 24.38
N LEU A 645 -11.33 6.68 24.45
CA LEU A 645 -12.30 6.99 23.41
C LEU A 645 -11.61 7.42 22.11
N TYR A 646 -10.57 8.25 22.18
CA TYR A 646 -9.78 8.68 21.02
C TYR A 646 -9.17 7.50 20.26
N GLU A 647 -8.58 6.54 20.98
CA GLU A 647 -8.09 5.29 20.39
C GLU A 647 -9.23 4.40 19.89
N GLY A 648 -10.32 4.34 20.65
CA GLY A 648 -11.55 3.63 20.31
C GLY A 648 -12.13 4.06 18.97
N CYS A 649 -12.05 5.34 18.60
CA CYS A 649 -12.55 5.84 17.32
C CYS A 649 -11.89 5.15 16.11
N ALA A 650 -10.63 4.74 16.21
CA ALA A 650 -9.98 3.94 15.17
C ALA A 650 -10.27 2.45 15.34
N SER A 651 -10.08 1.91 16.54
CA SER A 651 -10.16 0.46 16.77
C SER A 651 -11.58 -0.11 16.69
N GLN A 652 -12.62 0.71 16.88
CA GLN A 652 -14.02 0.34 16.71
C GLN A 652 -14.38 0.06 15.25
N THR A 653 -13.71 0.70 14.30
CA THR A 653 -14.00 0.57 12.86
C THR A 653 -13.04 -0.40 12.18
N LEU A 654 -11.75 -0.31 12.49
CA LEU A 654 -10.68 -1.06 11.80
C LEU A 654 -10.12 -2.24 12.60
N GLY A 655 -10.47 -2.34 13.89
CA GLY A 655 -9.84 -3.28 14.82
C GLY A 655 -8.48 -2.77 15.32
N ARG A 656 -7.89 -3.50 16.27
CA ARG A 656 -6.52 -3.23 16.71
C ARG A 656 -5.58 -4.17 15.95
N PRO A 657 -4.55 -3.66 15.27
CA PRO A 657 -3.63 -4.50 14.52
C PRO A 657 -2.95 -5.57 15.37
N GLU A 658 -3.05 -6.84 14.98
CA GLU A 658 -2.33 -7.92 15.66
C GLU A 658 -0.83 -7.65 15.66
N GLY A 659 -0.19 -7.79 16.82
CA GLY A 659 1.25 -7.57 17.00
C GLY A 659 1.65 -6.10 17.21
N ALA A 660 0.73 -5.15 17.09
CA ALA A 660 0.99 -3.78 17.55
C ALA A 660 1.02 -3.76 19.07
N ASN A 661 2.16 -3.37 19.63
CA ASN A 661 2.34 -3.30 21.09
C ASN A 661 2.45 -1.88 21.61
N LEU A 662 2.54 -0.89 20.72
CA LEU A 662 2.65 0.51 21.08
C LEU A 662 1.60 1.34 20.36
N ILE A 663 1.05 2.32 21.08
CA ILE A 663 0.05 3.26 20.58
C ILE A 663 0.62 4.67 20.71
N LYS A 664 0.62 5.40 19.61
CA LYS A 664 1.05 6.79 19.51
C LYS A 664 -0.16 7.68 19.26
N PHE A 665 -0.46 8.52 20.24
CA PHE A 665 -1.43 9.61 20.13
C PHE A 665 -0.73 10.83 19.54
N HIS A 666 -1.24 11.36 18.43
CA HIS A 666 -0.72 12.60 17.86
C HIS A 666 -1.45 13.79 18.49
N ILE A 667 -0.68 14.74 19.00
CA ILE A 667 -1.25 15.89 19.74
C ILE A 667 -1.72 17.00 18.78
N LYS A 668 -1.06 17.14 17.63
CA LYS A 668 -1.29 18.26 16.69
C LYS A 668 -2.23 17.94 15.54
N THR A 669 -2.45 16.66 15.28
CA THR A 669 -3.23 16.17 14.14
C THR A 669 -4.17 15.08 14.64
N PRO A 670 -5.40 14.97 14.09
CA PRO A 670 -6.37 13.95 14.47
C PRO A 670 -5.94 12.58 13.94
N LYS A 671 -4.86 12.02 14.50
CA LYS A 671 -4.22 10.80 14.03
C LYS A 671 -3.87 9.92 15.20
N ILE A 672 -3.89 8.63 14.94
CA ILE A 672 -3.36 7.61 15.84
C ILE A 672 -2.40 6.71 15.07
N SER A 673 -1.38 6.19 15.74
CA SER A 673 -0.51 5.19 15.14
C SER A 673 -0.31 3.98 16.02
N TYR A 674 -0.39 2.81 15.41
CA TYR A 674 -0.03 1.52 15.99
C TYR A 674 1.38 1.18 15.52
N LEU A 675 2.27 0.95 16.49
CA LEU A 675 3.69 0.73 16.27
C LEU A 675 4.03 -0.70 16.68
N PHE A 676 4.85 -1.35 15.86
CA PHE A 676 5.19 -2.76 15.99
C PHE A 676 6.64 -2.89 16.44
N SER A 677 6.85 -3.51 17.59
CA SER A 677 8.18 -3.78 18.13
C SER A 677 8.28 -5.26 18.54
N PRO A 678 8.57 -6.19 17.62
CA PRO A 678 8.43 -7.63 17.88
C PRO A 678 9.18 -8.14 19.12
N ASN A 679 10.36 -7.57 19.38
CA ASN A 679 11.21 -7.96 20.51
C ASN A 679 10.98 -7.08 21.75
N PHE A 680 9.83 -6.41 21.88
CA PHE A 680 9.58 -5.45 22.96
C PHE A 680 9.88 -6.05 24.33
N ASP A 681 9.44 -7.28 24.60
CA ASP A 681 9.66 -7.97 25.88
C ASP A 681 10.99 -8.69 26.01
N LEU A 682 11.64 -8.99 24.90
CA LEU A 682 12.90 -9.73 24.87
C LEU A 682 14.12 -8.82 25.02
N GLU A 683 14.04 -7.59 24.50
CA GLU A 683 15.14 -6.62 24.47
C GLU A 683 14.85 -5.41 25.35
N THR A 684 15.89 -4.84 25.96
CA THR A 684 15.76 -3.60 26.75
C THR A 684 15.63 -2.35 25.88
N HIS A 685 16.17 -2.40 24.66
CA HIS A 685 16.12 -1.34 23.65
C HIS A 685 15.61 -1.91 22.32
N PRO A 686 14.34 -2.33 22.27
CA PRO A 686 13.80 -3.00 21.11
C PRO A 686 13.63 -2.01 19.94
N THR A 687 13.78 -2.51 18.72
CA THR A 687 13.58 -1.70 17.51
C THR A 687 12.13 -1.71 17.04
N LEU A 688 11.74 -0.68 16.29
CA LEU A 688 10.48 -0.64 15.56
C LEU A 688 10.64 -1.36 14.23
N SER A 689 9.73 -2.28 13.92
CA SER A 689 9.64 -2.91 12.59
C SER A 689 8.73 -2.12 11.67
N ASN A 690 7.51 -1.82 12.12
CA ASN A 690 6.47 -1.17 11.30
C ASN A 690 5.70 -0.11 12.08
N CYS A 691 4.99 0.75 11.34
CA CYS A 691 4.06 1.74 11.84
C CYS A 691 2.82 1.77 10.94
N MET A 692 1.64 1.53 11.51
CA MET A 692 0.35 1.80 10.88
C MET A 692 -0.18 3.12 11.44
N GLN A 693 -0.49 4.09 10.58
CA GLN A 693 -1.04 5.38 10.96
C GLN A 693 -2.43 5.56 10.36
N ILE A 694 -3.37 5.98 11.20
CA ILE A 694 -4.78 6.18 10.84
C ILE A 694 -5.11 7.65 11.04
N ASP A 695 -5.67 8.29 10.01
CA ASP A 695 -6.28 9.61 10.12
C ASP A 695 -7.73 9.47 10.58
N LEU A 696 -8.11 10.08 11.70
CA LEU A 696 -9.42 9.86 12.31
C LEU A 696 -10.56 10.60 11.59
N ARG A 697 -10.25 11.43 10.60
CA ARG A 697 -11.26 12.21 9.85
C ARG A 697 -11.90 11.42 8.72
N ASP A 698 -11.09 10.63 8.03
CA ASP A 698 -11.48 9.83 6.85
C ASP A 698 -11.09 8.35 7.00
N LEU A 699 -10.54 7.96 8.16
CA LEU A 699 -10.07 6.62 8.48
C LEU A 699 -9.05 6.06 7.48
N HIS A 700 -8.37 6.96 6.75
CA HIS A 700 -7.32 6.58 5.83
C HIS A 700 -6.13 5.98 6.60
N VAL A 701 -5.70 4.80 6.14
CA VAL A 701 -4.60 4.04 6.75
C VAL A 701 -3.36 4.11 5.89
N SER A 702 -2.25 4.53 6.48
CA SER A 702 -0.92 4.55 5.88
C SER A 702 0.02 3.61 6.64
N TYR A 703 0.88 2.90 5.92
CA TYR A 703 1.86 1.99 6.50
C TYR A 703 3.28 2.43 6.19
N GLN A 704 4.16 2.28 7.17
CA GLN A 704 5.58 2.51 7.03
C GLN A 704 6.34 1.33 7.62
N THR A 705 7.19 0.69 6.82
CA THR A 705 8.15 -0.32 7.29
C THR A 705 9.50 0.34 7.55
N TYR A 706 10.20 -0.15 8.57
CA TYR A 706 11.54 0.29 8.95
C TYR A 706 12.56 -0.79 8.58
N ASP A 707 12.66 -1.08 7.29
CA ASP A 707 13.59 -2.08 6.77
C ASP A 707 15.03 -1.56 6.76
N GLY A 708 15.99 -2.45 7.01
CA GLY A 708 17.42 -2.16 6.94
C GLY A 708 18.15 -2.18 8.29
N PRO A 709 19.46 -1.85 8.30
CA PRO A 709 20.31 -2.07 9.46
C PRO A 709 20.15 -1.03 10.58
N ASN A 710 19.45 0.09 10.34
CA ASN A 710 19.35 1.23 11.26
C ASN A 710 17.90 1.64 11.59
N PRO A 711 17.03 0.71 12.03
CA PRO A 711 15.65 1.04 12.37
C PRO A 711 15.58 1.98 13.59
N PRO A 712 14.45 2.69 13.79
CA PRO A 712 14.19 3.41 15.03
C PRO A 712 14.25 2.46 16.23
N ILE A 713 14.79 2.94 17.35
CA ILE A 713 14.97 2.16 18.58
C ILE A 713 14.27 2.84 19.75
N LEU A 714 13.73 2.03 20.67
CA LEU A 714 13.03 2.52 21.86
C LEU A 714 13.99 2.68 23.03
N HIS A 715 13.78 3.76 23.77
CA HIS A 715 14.53 4.11 24.97
C HIS A 715 13.57 4.36 26.13
N CYS A 716 14.06 4.22 27.36
CA CYS A 716 13.30 4.46 28.58
C CYS A 716 11.99 3.65 28.60
N LYS A 717 12.05 2.35 28.26
CA LYS A 717 10.89 1.46 28.11
C LYS A 717 9.94 1.52 29.31
N HIS A 718 10.45 1.71 30.53
CA HIS A 718 9.65 1.84 31.74
C HIS A 718 8.60 2.97 31.66
N THR A 719 8.83 4.01 30.87
CA THR A 719 7.88 5.13 30.69
C THR A 719 6.67 4.76 29.83
N LEU A 720 6.76 3.70 29.03
CA LEU A 720 5.70 3.25 28.12
C LEU A 720 4.70 2.32 28.82
N VAL A 721 5.06 1.76 29.98
CA VAL A 721 4.31 0.70 30.66
C VAL A 721 3.90 1.13 32.08
N THR A 722 3.02 0.35 32.71
CA THR A 722 2.55 0.61 34.08
C THR A 722 3.45 -0.10 35.12
N PRO A 723 3.38 0.26 36.42
CA PRO A 723 4.17 -0.39 37.47
C PRO A 723 3.94 -1.90 37.61
N GLU A 724 2.78 -2.40 37.19
CA GLU A 724 2.42 -3.83 37.23
C GLU A 724 3.07 -4.64 36.08
N TYR A 725 3.73 -3.98 35.13
CA TYR A 725 4.37 -4.64 34.00
C TYR A 725 5.56 -5.51 34.46
N PRO A 726 5.75 -6.73 33.91
CA PRO A 726 6.88 -7.59 34.22
C PRO A 726 8.20 -6.86 34.02
N HIS A 727 9.08 -7.00 35.00
CA HIS A 727 10.39 -6.35 35.01
C HIS A 727 10.38 -4.81 35.09
N TYR A 728 9.25 -4.17 35.43
CA TYR A 728 9.16 -2.71 35.54
C TYR A 728 10.28 -2.10 36.40
N GLN A 729 10.48 -2.65 37.61
CA GLN A 729 11.52 -2.17 38.54
C GLN A 729 12.94 -2.34 37.98
N GLN A 730 13.20 -3.40 37.21
CA GLN A 730 14.48 -3.57 36.52
C GLN A 730 14.67 -2.51 35.41
N LEU A 731 13.62 -2.21 34.64
CA LEU A 731 13.66 -1.20 33.58
C LEU A 731 13.88 0.21 34.14
N VAL A 732 13.27 0.57 35.27
CA VAL A 732 13.53 1.84 35.97
C VAL A 732 15.00 1.93 36.38
N LYS A 733 15.52 0.89 37.05
CA LYS A 733 16.94 0.84 37.47
C LYS A 733 17.92 0.90 36.30
N LEU A 734 17.55 0.36 35.14
CA LEU A 734 18.35 0.46 33.93
C LEU A 734 18.40 1.90 33.44
N THR A 735 17.24 2.56 33.31
CA THR A 735 17.20 3.96 32.85
C THR A 735 17.93 4.89 33.81
N ASP A 736 17.80 4.71 35.13
CA ASP A 736 18.59 5.47 36.12
C ASP A 736 20.11 5.30 35.91
N GLN A 737 20.56 4.10 35.54
CA GLN A 737 21.97 3.86 35.24
C GLN A 737 22.39 4.56 33.95
N GLU A 738 21.56 4.53 32.91
CA GLU A 738 21.80 5.17 31.62
C GLU A 738 21.90 6.69 31.73
N GLU A 739 21.01 7.32 32.51
CA GLU A 739 21.05 8.75 32.81
C GLU A 739 22.32 9.14 33.58
N LYS A 740 22.64 8.39 34.64
CA LYS A 740 23.88 8.61 35.42
C LYS A 740 25.13 8.38 34.57
N TRP A 741 25.06 7.54 33.54
CA TRP A 741 26.14 7.30 32.59
C TRP A 741 26.26 8.40 31.53
N GLY A 742 25.18 9.14 31.26
CA GLY A 742 25.10 10.15 30.20
C GLY A 742 24.66 9.62 28.84
N LEU A 743 24.19 8.37 28.77
CA LEU A 743 23.78 7.75 27.51
C LEU A 743 22.55 8.41 26.89
N LEU A 744 21.74 9.10 27.69
CA LEU A 744 20.47 9.71 27.28
C LEU A 744 20.55 11.23 27.05
N ASP A 745 21.74 11.82 27.15
CA ASP A 745 21.94 13.28 27.11
C ASP A 745 21.49 13.92 25.79
N ASN A 746 21.75 13.23 24.67
CA ASN A 746 21.37 13.70 23.35
C ASN A 746 20.37 12.73 22.71
N PHE A 747 19.13 12.78 23.21
CA PHE A 747 18.05 11.89 22.77
C PHE A 747 17.81 11.92 21.24
N LYS A 748 18.07 13.04 20.56
CA LYS A 748 17.91 13.16 19.11
C LYS A 748 18.91 12.30 18.33
N LEU A 749 20.13 12.14 18.84
CA LEU A 749 21.16 11.36 18.14
C LEU A 749 20.91 9.87 18.28
N ILE A 750 20.39 9.40 19.41
CA ILE A 750 20.26 7.97 19.72
C ILE A 750 18.99 7.30 19.18
N GLN A 751 18.16 7.98 18.39
CA GLN A 751 16.83 7.47 18.00
C GLN A 751 16.85 6.25 17.08
N THR A 752 18.01 5.87 16.55
CA THR A 752 18.17 4.72 15.64
C THR A 752 19.19 3.73 16.17
N ARG A 753 19.05 2.45 15.77
CA ARG A 753 19.88 1.34 16.28
C ARG A 753 21.39 1.59 16.17
N LEU A 754 21.89 1.98 15.00
CA LEU A 754 23.33 2.20 14.79
C LEU A 754 23.84 3.38 15.61
N ASN A 755 23.05 4.45 15.74
CA ASN A 755 23.47 5.60 16.54
C ASN A 755 23.46 5.29 18.05
N TRP A 756 22.54 4.42 18.50
CA TRP A 756 22.56 3.93 19.88
C TRP A 756 23.80 3.09 20.16
N LEU A 757 24.14 2.14 19.26
CA LEU A 757 25.36 1.34 19.38
C LEU A 757 26.62 2.21 19.38
N LYS A 758 26.65 3.25 18.53
CA LYS A 758 27.73 4.24 18.52
C LYS A 758 27.78 5.03 19.83
N CYS A 759 26.65 5.42 20.40
CA CYS A 759 26.60 6.10 21.70
C CYS A 759 27.18 5.22 22.81
N LEU A 760 26.81 3.94 22.84
CA LEU A 760 27.36 2.97 23.80
C LEU A 760 28.88 2.83 23.64
N GLU A 761 29.37 2.68 22.41
CA GLU A 761 30.80 2.68 22.11
C GLU A 761 31.50 3.97 22.57
N ASP A 762 30.90 5.12 22.28
CA ASP A 762 31.49 6.41 22.61
C ASP A 762 31.65 6.63 24.12
N HIS A 763 30.75 6.04 24.90
CA HIS A 763 30.73 6.05 26.36
C HIS A 763 31.37 4.82 27.00
N CYS A 764 32.04 3.97 26.23
CA CYS A 764 32.67 2.71 26.68
C CYS A 764 31.70 1.82 27.48
N ALA A 765 30.41 1.86 27.11
CA ALA A 765 29.32 1.20 27.79
C ALA A 765 28.85 -0.02 27.00
N GLU A 766 28.40 -1.05 27.73
CA GLU A 766 27.66 -2.17 27.18
C GLU A 766 26.46 -2.46 28.08
N ILE A 767 25.36 -2.94 27.52
CA ILE A 767 24.16 -3.30 28.30
C ILE A 767 24.03 -4.82 28.28
N ARG A 768 23.97 -5.43 29.47
CA ARG A 768 23.75 -6.87 29.64
C ARG A 768 22.56 -7.10 30.55
N GLY A 769 21.48 -7.64 29.99
CA GLY A 769 20.17 -7.68 30.67
C GLY A 769 19.73 -6.26 31.03
N TYR A 770 19.42 -6.01 32.30
CA TYR A 770 18.93 -4.73 32.82
C TYR A 770 19.99 -3.89 33.53
N ARG A 771 21.25 -3.98 33.13
CA ARG A 771 22.36 -3.22 33.74
C ARG A 771 23.38 -2.74 32.72
N VAL A 772 23.97 -1.59 33.01
CA VAL A 772 25.04 -0.98 32.21
C VAL A 772 26.41 -1.35 32.80
N TYR A 773 27.29 -1.86 31.96
CA TYR A 773 28.66 -2.26 32.29
C TYR A 773 29.67 -1.49 31.45
N TRP A 774 30.93 -1.48 31.92
CA TRP A 774 32.04 -1.03 31.10
C TRP A 774 32.39 -2.11 30.09
N ARG A 775 32.55 -1.73 28.82
CA ARG A 775 33.07 -2.60 27.78
C ARG A 775 34.42 -3.19 28.19
N THR A 776 34.59 -4.49 27.98
CA THR A 776 35.83 -5.22 28.32
C THR A 776 37.00 -4.88 27.40
N ASP A 777 36.71 -4.40 26.19
CA ASP A 777 37.67 -4.03 25.15
C ASP A 777 37.94 -2.51 25.08
N ALA A 778 37.38 -1.72 26.01
CA ALA A 778 37.54 -0.28 26.02
C ALA A 778 38.94 0.16 26.49
N ASP A 779 39.48 1.21 25.85
CA ASP A 779 40.74 1.84 26.25
C ASP A 779 40.70 2.29 27.74
N PRO A 780 41.60 1.77 28.60
CA PRO A 780 41.65 2.13 30.02
C PRO A 780 41.74 3.64 30.28
N TYR A 781 42.40 4.40 29.40
CA TYR A 781 42.51 5.85 29.54
C TYR A 781 41.16 6.54 29.31
N ARG A 782 40.45 6.17 28.23
CA ARG A 782 39.10 6.66 27.93
C ARG A 782 38.11 6.33 29.04
N VAL A 783 38.17 5.12 29.59
CA VAL A 783 37.35 4.71 30.76
C VAL A 783 37.64 5.58 31.99
N LYS A 784 38.92 5.88 32.27
CA LYS A 784 39.30 6.74 33.41
C LYS A 784 38.73 8.15 33.27
N LEU A 785 38.79 8.74 32.06
CA LEU A 785 38.23 10.06 31.78
C LEU A 785 36.71 10.09 31.99
N LEU A 786 35.99 9.11 31.42
CA LEU A 786 34.54 8.99 31.56
C LEU A 786 34.10 8.72 33.01
N ARG A 787 34.86 7.93 33.78
CA ARG A 787 34.63 7.74 35.23
C ARG A 787 34.73 9.06 35.99
N SER A 788 35.70 9.90 35.64
CA SER A 788 35.85 11.23 36.25
C SER A 788 34.65 12.13 35.92
N ALA A 789 34.24 12.18 34.65
CA ALA A 789 33.05 12.92 34.23
C ALA A 789 31.79 12.45 34.96
N ARG A 790 31.60 11.14 35.12
CA ARG A 790 30.48 10.56 35.86
C ARG A 790 30.49 10.91 37.36
N ARG A 791 31.65 10.94 38.02
CA ARG A 791 31.77 11.38 39.43
C ARG A 791 31.38 12.84 39.59
N ASN A 792 31.81 13.71 38.66
CA ASN A 792 31.42 15.11 38.67
C ASN A 792 29.91 15.29 38.46
N ARG A 793 29.31 14.49 37.56
CA ARG A 793 27.86 14.45 37.34
C ARG A 793 27.08 14.05 38.58
N GLN A 794 27.52 13.01 39.28
CA GLN A 794 26.90 12.57 40.52
C GLN A 794 26.97 13.65 41.61
N LYS A 795 28.10 14.37 41.71
CA LYS A 795 28.23 15.50 42.64
C LYS A 795 27.24 16.63 42.34
N LEU A 796 27.06 16.97 41.05
CA LEU A 796 26.11 18.01 40.60
C LEU A 796 24.64 17.61 40.80
N GLN A 797 24.32 16.31 40.76
CA GLN A 797 22.97 15.81 41.04
C GLN A 797 22.67 15.67 42.53
N SER A 798 23.70 15.60 43.39
CA SER A 798 23.57 15.47 44.85
C SER A 798 23.57 16.82 45.60
N SER A 799 23.88 17.93 44.94
CA SER A 799 23.78 19.28 45.55
C SER A 799 22.32 19.74 45.58
N ASP A 800 21.78 20.00 46.78
CA ASP A 800 20.43 20.54 47.02
C ASP A 800 20.30 21.92 46.35
N PRO A 801 19.20 22.26 45.64
CA PRO A 801 19.00 23.59 45.06
C PRO A 801 19.02 24.74 46.08
N ARG A 802 19.02 24.43 47.38
CA ARG A 802 19.10 25.40 48.48
C ARG A 802 20.52 25.83 48.86
N ASP A 803 21.56 25.17 48.33
CA ASP A 803 22.96 25.54 48.60
C ASP A 803 23.59 26.42 47.50
N ILE A 804 22.77 26.90 46.56
CA ILE A 804 23.18 27.86 45.53
C ILE A 804 22.21 29.05 45.56
N LEU A 805 22.25 29.81 46.66
CA LEU A 805 21.92 31.24 46.73
C LEU A 805 22.51 31.86 48.00
#